data_AF-A0A7W2A321-F1
#
_entry.id   AF-A0A7W2A321-F1
#
_cell.length_a   1.000
_cell.length_b   1.000
_cell.length_c   1.000
_cell.angle_alpha   90.00
_cell.angle_beta   90.00
_cell.angle_gamma   90.00
#
_symmetry.space_group_name_H-M   'P 1'
#
loop_
_entity.id
_entity.type
_entity.pdbx_description
1 polymer ?
#
loop_
_entity_poly.entity_id
_entity_poly.type
_entity_poly.pdbx_seq_one_letter_code
_entity_poly.pdbx_strand_id
1 'polypeptide(L)'
;MPMDFAASIKDEIDGRPLHLYRLSERRFDELEIGLRSGLGRSRDGETAAAFVLWAAEHYRRNFAGGSFSWAFLTDELGLSLDQATLRDLTARGLRKLRRPPPRSSDAGVQYLRTLAAEGGLPVRLLANEGGYRAALVGLVADLERFGAGCPEEQALAFARRRAERLPMGYRTEEFHGLFVQFARELVDLRGRAPRDLAAADVESWLDRAEPAWRERLTLRFDGDAARALFAEAMTVRAGGEVDEPLGRQLVRDEDGAWRAFVDVAPATRLPARLMDGIDAAYPRVRLAPTGALAAACPDLMLALDREEGGWSATRISGRRTARFPFPLSAPIELVAMADGRLLQPVSLPGGGAVDPAEGLTLWTLAESGDDGAARRLAWAGSASLRTHDPFVWALVGANARVTCSEGLVAQPGGESAEGRLLRLEGKGRIGVRDWSLAVETGADRTERDEIAAFGAQDSTVRDGRGVPVFRGLPDIALRRAGHGFVSLPTRRRLYRSGGRGAWRRSAPEESFLGTLDVAAEEDGNVGARLRLRILPPAARFSMDAGGEALSVSGFPAGWTLRVEDATPAVINEAGSAQVPLPAGGVRKARLRLRAAAPDGAETLDWQLALPATRAYLARPDGSILETQREITLHDLRDWRVLPAHVGQTDLSLRLVAPGLGGITSPLAVRVHGEAPLSSIRDLVDDLLSHGGPDAEVRLRALADGHESPRLLVRRFLGETHLTEDGVILRTHGAPGDERTLPDLVAINIDAPGPAVAAPNAPPAAMGNVLGPGRWFFLPSLHGQPLRPPRPLVVEPDAGQEATTDQDDRLHAAGTGRSRPCSPRRTCDRRRSSRPRPGNTPAARQYRPR
;
A
#
# COMPACT_ATOMS: atom_id res chain seq x y z
N MET A 1 -50.59 -33.25 18.28
CA MET A 1 -51.09 -31.97 18.81
C MET A 1 -50.81 -30.89 17.76
N PRO A 2 -51.82 -30.29 17.12
CA PRO A 2 -51.60 -29.28 16.09
C PRO A 2 -51.58 -27.86 16.67
N MET A 3 -50.55 -27.08 16.34
CA MET A 3 -50.57 -25.60 16.29
C MET A 3 -50.87 -24.81 17.59
N ASP A 4 -50.38 -25.22 18.75
CA ASP A 4 -50.33 -24.32 19.93
C ASP A 4 -49.21 -23.25 19.81
N PHE A 5 -48.31 -23.42 18.83
CA PHE A 5 -47.15 -22.55 18.60
C PHE A 5 -47.53 -21.11 18.21
N ALA A 6 -48.58 -20.93 17.39
CA ALA A 6 -49.03 -19.61 16.97
C ALA A 6 -49.78 -18.84 18.08
N ALA A 7 -50.32 -19.56 19.07
CA ALA A 7 -50.82 -18.97 20.32
C ALA A 7 -49.65 -18.57 21.23
N SER A 8 -48.64 -19.43 21.39
CA SER A 8 -47.47 -19.18 22.25
C SER A 8 -46.62 -17.97 21.85
N ILE A 9 -46.59 -17.56 20.58
CA ILE A 9 -45.78 -16.43 20.10
C ILE A 9 -46.61 -15.13 19.96
N LYS A 10 -47.93 -15.18 20.15
CA LYS A 10 -48.84 -14.06 19.87
C LYS A 10 -48.52 -12.77 20.65
N ASP A 11 -48.00 -12.92 21.87
CA ASP A 11 -47.56 -11.82 22.74
C ASP A 11 -46.08 -11.43 22.55
N GLU A 12 -45.28 -12.22 21.82
CA GLU A 12 -43.88 -11.92 21.48
C GLU A 12 -43.74 -11.14 20.13
N ILE A 13 -44.76 -11.15 19.23
CA ILE A 13 -44.71 -10.45 17.92
C ILE A 13 -44.87 -8.93 18.07
N ASP A 14 -43.78 -8.25 18.39
CA ASP A 14 -43.68 -6.79 18.38
C ASP A 14 -43.31 -6.19 17.00
N GLY A 15 -42.85 -7.03 16.06
CA GLY A 15 -42.43 -6.61 14.73
C GLY A 15 -40.95 -6.25 14.61
N ARG A 16 -40.10 -6.56 15.61
CA ARG A 16 -38.63 -6.50 15.50
C ARG A 16 -38.09 -7.39 14.36
N PRO A 17 -36.86 -7.17 13.85
CA PRO A 17 -36.18 -8.10 12.94
C PRO A 17 -36.13 -9.56 13.44
N LEU A 18 -36.28 -10.53 12.55
CA LEU A 18 -36.54 -11.93 12.96
C LEU A 18 -35.40 -12.58 13.77
N HIS A 19 -34.15 -12.24 13.49
CA HIS A 19 -33.00 -12.71 14.28
C HIS A 19 -33.03 -12.29 15.77
N LEU A 20 -33.79 -11.24 16.13
CA LEU A 20 -33.93 -10.76 17.51
C LEU A 20 -34.97 -11.53 18.34
N TYR A 21 -35.69 -12.50 17.76
CA TYR A 21 -36.59 -13.39 18.51
C TYR A 21 -35.86 -14.55 19.21
N ARG A 22 -34.58 -14.80 18.84
CA ARG A 22 -33.65 -15.72 19.54
C ARG A 22 -34.25 -17.09 19.90
N LEU A 23 -34.81 -17.78 18.90
CA LEU A 23 -35.33 -19.15 19.06
C LEU A 23 -34.31 -20.06 19.76
N SER A 24 -34.76 -20.79 20.79
CA SER A 24 -33.99 -21.87 21.38
C SER A 24 -33.87 -23.05 20.41
N GLU A 25 -32.99 -24.00 20.70
CA GLU A 25 -32.87 -25.25 19.93
C GLU A 25 -34.21 -26.01 19.91
N ARG A 26 -34.75 -26.33 21.09
CA ARG A 26 -36.08 -26.94 21.23
C ARG A 26 -37.19 -26.23 20.44
N ARG A 27 -37.30 -24.89 20.52
CA ARG A 27 -38.33 -24.13 19.77
C ARG A 27 -38.10 -24.18 18.25
N PHE A 28 -36.85 -24.28 17.80
CA PHE A 28 -36.50 -24.42 16.37
C PHE A 28 -36.84 -25.82 15.85
N ASP A 29 -36.58 -26.86 16.62
CA ASP A 29 -36.90 -28.25 16.25
C ASP A 29 -38.43 -28.48 16.25
N GLU A 30 -39.13 -27.93 17.25
CA GLU A 30 -40.60 -27.92 17.30
C GLU A 30 -41.23 -27.19 16.11
N LEU A 31 -40.63 -26.08 15.67
CA LEU A 31 -40.99 -25.38 14.44
C LEU A 31 -40.80 -26.27 13.21
N GLU A 32 -39.65 -26.90 13.08
CA GLU A 32 -39.31 -27.72 11.92
C GLU A 32 -40.23 -28.94 11.79
N ILE A 33 -40.47 -29.66 12.89
CA ILE A 33 -41.41 -30.79 12.97
C ILE A 33 -42.86 -30.31 12.67
N GLY A 34 -43.24 -29.16 13.22
CA GLY A 34 -44.55 -28.54 12.95
C GLY A 34 -44.73 -28.15 11.48
N LEU A 35 -43.70 -27.64 10.83
CA LEU A 35 -43.72 -27.24 9.42
C LEU A 35 -43.71 -28.46 8.48
N ARG A 36 -42.84 -29.45 8.74
CA ARG A 36 -42.80 -30.75 8.04
C ARG A 36 -44.17 -31.45 8.02
N SER A 37 -44.92 -31.37 9.13
CA SER A 37 -46.24 -32.00 9.26
C SER A 37 -47.44 -31.10 8.87
N GLY A 38 -47.27 -29.77 8.92
CA GLY A 38 -48.35 -28.79 8.78
C GLY A 38 -48.48 -28.11 7.41
N LEU A 39 -47.38 -27.81 6.71
CA LEU A 39 -47.39 -27.02 5.46
C LEU A 39 -48.17 -27.65 4.29
N GLY A 40 -48.35 -28.97 4.33
CA GLY A 40 -49.20 -29.70 3.39
C GLY A 40 -50.70 -29.65 3.70
N ARG A 41 -51.09 -29.22 4.92
CA ARG A 41 -52.47 -29.25 5.43
C ARG A 41 -53.07 -27.88 5.65
N SER A 42 -52.29 -26.90 6.12
CA SER A 42 -52.70 -25.49 6.19
C SER A 42 -51.62 -24.59 5.59
N ARG A 43 -52.06 -23.44 5.07
CA ARG A 43 -51.23 -22.33 4.57
C ARG A 43 -51.81 -20.99 5.02
N ASP A 44 -52.47 -21.00 6.18
CA ASP A 44 -52.96 -19.81 6.85
C ASP A 44 -51.80 -18.85 7.23
N GLY A 45 -52.16 -17.66 7.72
CA GLY A 45 -51.17 -16.67 8.13
C GLY A 45 -50.27 -17.13 9.30
N GLU A 46 -50.66 -18.14 10.05
CA GLU A 46 -49.93 -18.65 11.22
C GLU A 46 -48.87 -19.67 10.80
N THR A 47 -49.24 -20.62 9.94
CA THR A 47 -48.31 -21.52 9.24
C THR A 47 -47.30 -20.73 8.41
N ALA A 48 -47.75 -19.67 7.72
CA ALA A 48 -46.88 -18.78 6.96
C ALA A 48 -45.89 -17.99 7.84
N ALA A 49 -46.32 -17.53 9.02
CA ALA A 49 -45.41 -16.87 9.98
C ALA A 49 -44.38 -17.85 10.55
N ALA A 50 -44.80 -19.06 10.94
CA ALA A 50 -43.92 -20.11 11.39
C ALA A 50 -42.85 -20.45 10.32
N PHE A 51 -43.25 -20.58 9.05
CA PHE A 51 -42.32 -20.82 7.94
C PHE A 51 -41.29 -19.70 7.78
N VAL A 52 -41.72 -18.43 7.81
CA VAL A 52 -40.82 -17.27 7.66
C VAL A 52 -39.83 -17.15 8.82
N LEU A 53 -40.30 -17.41 10.06
CA LEU A 53 -39.47 -17.37 11.26
C LEU A 53 -38.44 -18.52 11.27
N TRP A 54 -38.87 -19.75 10.94
CA TRP A 54 -37.96 -20.89 10.78
C TRP A 54 -36.95 -20.66 9.65
N ALA A 55 -37.37 -20.16 8.48
CA ALA A 55 -36.49 -19.97 7.33
C ALA A 55 -35.38 -18.94 7.59
N ALA A 56 -35.70 -17.85 8.30
CA ALA A 56 -34.72 -16.85 8.73
C ALA A 56 -33.69 -17.46 9.72
N GLU A 57 -34.15 -18.24 10.70
CA GLU A 57 -33.29 -18.90 11.70
C GLU A 57 -32.47 -20.05 11.09
N HIS A 58 -33.04 -20.84 10.18
CA HIS A 58 -32.36 -21.93 9.47
C HIS A 58 -31.25 -21.37 8.57
N TYR A 59 -31.50 -20.26 7.85
CA TYR A 59 -30.45 -19.53 7.14
C TYR A 59 -29.32 -19.07 8.08
N ARG A 60 -29.66 -18.47 9.23
CA ARG A 60 -28.67 -18.01 10.23
C ARG A 60 -27.79 -19.15 10.77
N ARG A 61 -28.37 -20.33 11.01
CA ARG A 61 -27.68 -21.50 11.58
C ARG A 61 -26.87 -22.31 10.55
N ASN A 62 -27.42 -22.51 9.35
CA ASN A 62 -26.95 -23.56 8.44
C ASN A 62 -26.32 -23.04 7.14
N PHE A 63 -26.46 -21.76 6.80
CA PHE A 63 -25.88 -21.22 5.58
C PHE A 63 -24.36 -21.07 5.67
N ALA A 64 -23.64 -21.90 4.90
CA ALA A 64 -22.16 -21.95 4.88
C ALA A 64 -21.52 -21.24 3.67
N GLY A 65 -22.32 -20.62 2.79
CA GLY A 65 -21.87 -19.95 1.57
C GLY A 65 -22.57 -20.45 0.30
N GLY A 66 -22.25 -19.85 -0.85
CA GLY A 66 -22.86 -20.18 -2.15
C GLY A 66 -24.09 -19.33 -2.48
N SER A 67 -24.99 -19.87 -3.32
CA SER A 67 -26.25 -19.22 -3.70
C SER A 67 -27.39 -19.65 -2.77
N PHE A 68 -27.94 -18.69 -2.01
CA PHE A 68 -29.15 -18.95 -1.21
C PHE A 68 -30.33 -19.20 -2.15
N SER A 69 -30.94 -20.39 -2.04
CA SER A 69 -31.95 -20.91 -2.96
C SER A 69 -33.19 -21.39 -2.20
N TRP A 70 -34.29 -21.64 -2.92
CA TRP A 70 -35.47 -22.26 -2.31
C TRP A 70 -35.23 -23.72 -1.91
N ALA A 71 -34.40 -24.45 -2.66
CA ALA A 71 -34.03 -25.84 -2.36
C ALA A 71 -33.43 -25.98 -0.95
N PHE A 72 -32.53 -25.06 -0.58
CA PHE A 72 -31.95 -24.99 0.77
C PHE A 72 -33.01 -24.88 1.90
N LEU A 73 -34.22 -24.38 1.63
CA LEU A 73 -35.32 -24.32 2.59
C LEU A 73 -36.32 -25.48 2.45
N THR A 74 -36.54 -25.99 1.23
CA THR A 74 -37.53 -27.03 0.97
C THR A 74 -37.02 -28.44 1.23
N ASP A 75 -35.74 -28.69 0.95
CA ASP A 75 -35.14 -30.01 1.01
C ASP A 75 -35.01 -30.48 2.47
N GLU A 76 -34.62 -29.57 3.38
CA GLU A 76 -34.63 -29.83 4.83
C GLU A 76 -36.04 -30.16 5.33
N LEU A 77 -37.07 -29.44 4.88
CA LEU A 77 -38.45 -29.74 5.25
C LEU A 77 -39.03 -30.98 4.53
N GLY A 78 -38.29 -31.61 3.61
CA GLY A 78 -38.78 -32.72 2.79
C GLY A 78 -39.98 -32.33 1.90
N LEU A 79 -40.07 -31.06 1.50
CA LEU A 79 -41.23 -30.49 0.79
C LEU A 79 -40.96 -30.31 -0.69
N SER A 80 -41.99 -30.54 -1.51
CA SER A 80 -42.01 -30.15 -2.93
C SER A 80 -43.08 -29.08 -3.15
N LEU A 81 -42.71 -27.82 -2.99
CA LEU A 81 -43.56 -26.65 -3.22
C LEU A 81 -43.02 -25.82 -4.40
N ASP A 82 -43.93 -25.26 -5.19
CA ASP A 82 -43.53 -24.37 -6.29
C ASP A 82 -43.09 -22.99 -5.78
N GLN A 83 -42.33 -22.26 -6.61
CA GLN A 83 -41.84 -20.94 -6.22
C GLN A 83 -42.96 -19.92 -5.99
N ALA A 84 -44.13 -20.08 -6.64
CA ALA A 84 -45.27 -19.20 -6.43
C ALA A 84 -45.83 -19.35 -5.00
N THR A 85 -46.05 -20.59 -4.55
CA THR A 85 -46.47 -20.90 -3.17
C THR A 85 -45.47 -20.37 -2.15
N LEU A 86 -44.17 -20.59 -2.35
CA LEU A 86 -43.13 -20.15 -1.42
C LEU A 86 -43.05 -18.62 -1.28
N ARG A 87 -43.26 -17.89 -2.38
CA ARG A 87 -43.35 -16.42 -2.39
C ARG A 87 -44.60 -15.93 -1.65
N ASP A 88 -45.76 -16.54 -1.88
CA ASP A 88 -47.00 -16.19 -1.17
C ASP A 88 -46.92 -16.47 0.33
N LEU A 89 -46.42 -17.65 0.73
CA LEU A 89 -46.12 -17.99 2.13
C LEU A 89 -45.19 -16.95 2.77
N THR A 90 -44.12 -16.55 2.08
CA THR A 90 -43.18 -15.55 2.58
C THR A 90 -43.84 -14.17 2.75
N ALA A 91 -44.65 -13.73 1.77
CA ALA A 91 -45.38 -12.45 1.86
C ALA A 91 -46.41 -12.44 3.01
N ARG A 92 -47.14 -13.54 3.20
CA ARG A 92 -48.13 -13.70 4.28
C ARG A 92 -47.46 -13.77 5.65
N GLY A 93 -46.37 -14.52 5.78
CA GLY A 93 -45.62 -14.67 7.02
C GLY A 93 -45.00 -13.35 7.49
N LEU A 94 -44.30 -12.64 6.60
CA LEU A 94 -43.76 -11.30 6.91
C LEU A 94 -44.86 -10.34 7.37
N ARG A 95 -46.01 -10.32 6.68
CA ARG A 95 -47.15 -9.47 7.06
C ARG A 95 -47.72 -9.83 8.44
N LYS A 96 -47.90 -11.12 8.75
CA LYS A 96 -48.38 -11.59 10.07
C LYS A 96 -47.37 -11.23 11.18
N LEU A 97 -46.07 -11.32 10.90
CA LEU A 97 -44.97 -10.94 11.79
C LEU A 97 -44.70 -9.42 11.85
N ARG A 98 -45.58 -8.59 11.26
CA ARG A 98 -45.45 -7.12 11.19
C ARG A 98 -44.12 -6.62 10.57
N ARG A 99 -43.50 -7.43 9.70
CA ARG A 99 -42.26 -7.09 8.99
C ARG A 99 -42.55 -6.32 7.68
N PRO A 100 -41.59 -5.53 7.18
CA PRO A 100 -41.70 -4.89 5.87
C PRO A 100 -41.98 -5.89 4.73
N PRO A 101 -42.60 -5.45 3.62
CA PRO A 101 -42.79 -6.30 2.45
C PRO A 101 -41.44 -6.73 1.85
N PRO A 102 -41.40 -7.86 1.10
CA PRO A 102 -40.21 -8.31 0.41
C PRO A 102 -39.53 -7.21 -0.43
N ARG A 103 -38.20 -7.09 -0.31
CA ARG A 103 -37.38 -6.08 -0.99
C ARG A 103 -37.59 -6.16 -2.51
N SER A 104 -37.64 -5.02 -3.19
CA SER A 104 -37.68 -4.95 -4.66
C SER A 104 -36.36 -4.42 -5.23
N SER A 105 -35.99 -4.85 -6.43
CA SER A 105 -34.89 -4.29 -7.22
C SER A 105 -35.26 -4.32 -8.71
N ASP A 106 -34.41 -3.78 -9.59
CA ASP A 106 -34.65 -3.76 -11.05
C ASP A 106 -34.85 -5.16 -11.67
N ALA A 107 -34.36 -6.20 -10.98
CA ALA A 107 -34.54 -7.62 -11.29
C ALA A 107 -35.78 -8.27 -10.63
N GLY A 108 -36.71 -7.48 -10.08
CA GLY A 108 -37.94 -7.94 -9.44
C GLY A 108 -37.82 -8.16 -7.92
N VAL A 109 -38.86 -8.78 -7.34
CA VAL A 109 -39.06 -8.93 -5.89
C VAL A 109 -38.20 -10.04 -5.29
N GLN A 110 -37.40 -9.70 -4.28
CA GLN A 110 -36.28 -10.46 -3.72
C GLN A 110 -36.64 -11.15 -2.39
N TYR A 111 -37.53 -12.14 -2.47
CA TYR A 111 -38.02 -12.90 -1.30
C TYR A 111 -36.89 -13.56 -0.48
N LEU A 112 -36.01 -14.33 -1.13
CA LEU A 112 -34.88 -14.99 -0.46
C LEU A 112 -33.91 -13.98 0.16
N ARG A 113 -33.57 -12.87 -0.53
CA ARG A 113 -32.73 -11.81 0.08
C ARG A 113 -33.41 -11.15 1.29
N THR A 114 -34.74 -11.11 1.31
CA THR A 114 -35.48 -10.60 2.48
C THR A 114 -35.37 -11.57 3.66
N LEU A 115 -35.60 -12.88 3.44
CA LEU A 115 -35.39 -13.90 4.49
C LEU A 115 -33.96 -13.92 5.03
N ALA A 116 -32.96 -13.76 4.15
CA ALA A 116 -31.55 -13.67 4.54
C ALA A 116 -31.26 -12.42 5.40
N ALA A 117 -31.82 -11.26 5.04
CA ALA A 117 -31.65 -10.04 5.83
C ALA A 117 -32.36 -10.12 7.20
N GLU A 118 -33.55 -10.73 7.25
CA GLU A 118 -34.27 -10.96 8.50
C GLU A 118 -33.54 -11.94 9.43
N GLY A 119 -32.88 -12.96 8.88
CA GLY A 119 -32.06 -13.94 9.61
C GLY A 119 -30.72 -13.42 10.14
N GLY A 120 -30.24 -12.26 9.70
CA GLY A 120 -29.00 -11.66 10.18
C GLY A 120 -27.73 -12.36 9.68
N LEU A 121 -26.64 -12.27 10.44
CA LEU A 121 -25.32 -12.84 10.10
C LEU A 121 -25.31 -14.38 10.25
N PRO A 122 -24.99 -15.15 9.18
CA PRO A 122 -24.86 -16.60 9.29
C PRO A 122 -23.63 -17.02 10.10
N VAL A 123 -23.84 -17.83 11.14
CA VAL A 123 -22.78 -18.23 12.08
C VAL A 123 -21.68 -19.05 11.38
N ARG A 124 -22.06 -19.92 10.44
CA ARG A 124 -21.09 -20.75 9.68
C ARG A 124 -20.18 -19.92 8.74
N LEU A 125 -20.63 -18.76 8.27
CA LEU A 125 -19.77 -17.85 7.48
C LEU A 125 -18.71 -17.14 8.32
N LEU A 126 -19.00 -16.92 9.61
CA LEU A 126 -18.06 -16.35 10.58
C LEU A 126 -17.08 -17.41 11.11
N ALA A 127 -17.53 -18.65 11.21
CA ALA A 127 -16.72 -19.81 11.61
C ALA A 127 -15.58 -20.15 10.62
N ASN A 128 -15.89 -20.16 9.32
CA ASN A 128 -14.94 -20.58 8.28
C ASN A 128 -13.81 -19.56 8.08
N GLU A 129 -12.60 -20.05 7.80
CA GLU A 129 -11.48 -19.21 7.37
C GLU A 129 -11.82 -18.53 6.03
N GLY A 130 -11.86 -17.20 6.01
CA GLY A 130 -12.25 -16.46 4.81
C GLY A 130 -12.56 -14.98 5.03
N GLY A 131 -13.03 -14.34 3.95
CA GLY A 131 -13.21 -12.89 3.89
C GLY A 131 -14.20 -12.30 4.91
N TYR A 132 -15.19 -13.06 5.37
CA TYR A 132 -16.17 -12.61 6.38
C TYR A 132 -15.54 -12.48 7.77
N ARG A 133 -14.81 -13.52 8.19
CA ARG A 133 -14.04 -13.55 9.44
C ARG A 133 -13.01 -12.41 9.48
N ALA A 134 -12.22 -12.27 8.42
CA ALA A 134 -11.25 -11.19 8.27
C ALA A 134 -11.88 -9.78 8.24
N ALA A 135 -13.08 -9.62 7.66
CA ALA A 135 -13.81 -8.35 7.67
C ALA A 135 -14.28 -7.98 9.09
N LEU A 136 -14.73 -8.96 9.88
CA LEU A 136 -15.21 -8.74 11.25
C LEU A 136 -14.06 -8.41 12.21
N VAL A 137 -13.01 -9.23 12.22
CA VAL A 137 -11.83 -9.01 13.08
C VAL A 137 -11.17 -7.68 12.72
N GLY A 138 -11.13 -7.34 11.42
CA GLY A 138 -10.72 -6.02 10.93
C GLY A 138 -11.60 -4.87 11.44
N LEU A 139 -12.93 -5.04 11.46
CA LEU A 139 -13.86 -4.03 11.99
C LEU A 139 -13.74 -3.87 13.51
N VAL A 140 -13.60 -4.97 14.27
CA VAL A 140 -13.31 -4.92 15.72
C VAL A 140 -12.02 -4.14 15.95
N ALA A 141 -10.96 -4.38 15.18
CA ALA A 141 -9.72 -3.61 15.27
C ALA A 141 -9.90 -2.13 14.94
N ASP A 142 -10.71 -1.80 13.92
CA ASP A 142 -11.01 -0.42 13.54
C ASP A 142 -11.81 0.32 14.63
N LEU A 143 -12.73 -0.36 15.34
CA LEU A 143 -13.53 0.22 16.43
C LEU A 143 -12.75 0.31 17.75
N GLU A 144 -12.02 -0.73 18.14
CA GLU A 144 -11.12 -0.75 19.30
C GLU A 144 -10.17 0.45 19.28
N ARG A 145 -9.67 0.85 18.09
CA ARG A 145 -8.79 2.02 17.90
C ARG A 145 -9.41 3.36 18.32
N PHE A 146 -10.74 3.45 18.38
CA PHE A 146 -11.50 4.61 18.88
C PHE A 146 -12.08 4.37 20.29
N GLY A 147 -12.09 3.12 20.75
CA GLY A 147 -12.82 2.68 21.94
C GLY A 147 -14.33 2.79 21.79
N ALA A 148 -15.06 2.60 22.90
CA ALA A 148 -16.53 2.65 22.96
C ALA A 148 -17.15 3.99 22.52
N GLY A 149 -16.36 5.05 22.32
CA GLY A 149 -16.80 6.36 21.85
C GLY A 149 -16.88 6.54 20.32
N CYS A 150 -16.62 5.50 19.52
CA CYS A 150 -16.60 5.60 18.06
C CYS A 150 -17.94 6.09 17.45
N PRO A 151 -17.98 7.24 16.74
CA PRO A 151 -19.20 7.77 16.13
C PRO A 151 -19.86 6.81 15.12
N GLU A 152 -21.19 6.82 15.05
CA GLU A 152 -21.98 5.90 14.22
C GLU A 152 -21.62 5.96 12.73
N GLU A 153 -21.50 7.17 12.18
CA GLU A 153 -21.13 7.39 10.78
C GLU A 153 -19.74 6.81 10.45
N GLN A 154 -18.79 6.95 11.37
CA GLN A 154 -17.42 6.44 11.22
C GLN A 154 -17.39 4.91 11.31
N ALA A 155 -18.11 4.32 12.26
CA ALA A 155 -18.25 2.88 12.39
C ALA A 155 -18.87 2.25 11.13
N LEU A 156 -19.94 2.86 10.61
CA LEU A 156 -20.59 2.44 9.35
C LEU A 156 -19.66 2.60 8.14
N ALA A 157 -18.80 3.62 8.11
CA ALA A 157 -17.80 3.79 7.06
C ALA A 157 -16.75 2.67 7.06
N PHE A 158 -16.27 2.25 8.24
CA PHE A 158 -15.38 1.08 8.36
C PHE A 158 -16.08 -0.21 7.90
N ALA A 159 -17.31 -0.46 8.34
CA ALA A 159 -18.08 -1.62 7.92
C ALA A 159 -18.30 -1.67 6.40
N ARG A 160 -18.62 -0.53 5.76
CA ARG A 160 -18.72 -0.41 4.29
C ARG A 160 -17.41 -0.82 3.60
N ARG A 161 -16.27 -0.23 4.01
CA ARG A 161 -14.94 -0.51 3.41
C ARG A 161 -14.55 -1.99 3.57
N ARG A 162 -14.83 -2.60 4.73
CA ARG A 162 -14.57 -4.03 5.00
C ARG A 162 -15.50 -4.94 4.18
N ALA A 163 -16.75 -4.53 3.95
CA ALA A 163 -17.75 -5.29 3.19
C ALA A 163 -17.57 -5.23 1.65
N GLU A 164 -16.76 -4.31 1.10
CA GLU A 164 -16.50 -4.19 -0.34
C GLU A 164 -16.06 -5.50 -1.01
N ARG A 165 -15.38 -6.38 -0.27
CA ARG A 165 -14.87 -7.67 -0.76
C ARG A 165 -15.84 -8.84 -0.52
N LEU A 166 -16.95 -8.62 0.18
CA LEU A 166 -18.00 -9.61 0.39
C LEU A 166 -18.97 -9.64 -0.80
N PRO A 167 -19.75 -10.72 -1.01
CA PRO A 167 -20.79 -10.77 -2.04
C PRO A 167 -21.84 -9.67 -1.87
N MET A 168 -22.44 -9.21 -2.98
CA MET A 168 -23.35 -8.05 -3.01
C MET A 168 -24.51 -8.09 -2.00
N GLY A 169 -24.98 -9.29 -1.59
CA GLY A 169 -26.04 -9.44 -0.59
C GLY A 169 -25.66 -8.90 0.80
N TYR A 170 -24.37 -8.75 1.08
CA TYR A 170 -23.80 -8.29 2.36
C TYR A 170 -23.21 -6.88 2.27
N ARG A 171 -23.57 -6.10 1.24
CA ARG A 171 -23.16 -4.70 1.06
C ARG A 171 -24.31 -3.72 1.33
N THR A 172 -25.30 -4.13 2.14
CA THR A 172 -26.49 -3.33 2.45
C THR A 172 -26.32 -2.56 3.75
N GLU A 173 -27.03 -1.44 3.90
CA GLU A 173 -26.90 -0.59 5.09
C GLU A 173 -27.31 -1.30 6.37
N GLU A 174 -28.32 -2.18 6.32
CA GLU A 174 -28.73 -2.95 7.51
C GLU A 174 -27.69 -4.01 7.89
N PHE A 175 -27.01 -4.60 6.90
CA PHE A 175 -25.87 -5.49 7.17
C PHE A 175 -24.73 -4.72 7.82
N HIS A 176 -24.36 -3.54 7.29
CA HIS A 176 -23.32 -2.71 7.89
C HIS A 176 -23.66 -2.30 9.33
N GLY A 177 -24.91 -1.90 9.60
CA GLY A 177 -25.37 -1.57 10.96
C GLY A 177 -25.28 -2.74 11.93
N LEU A 178 -25.75 -3.93 11.53
CA LEU A 178 -25.67 -5.14 12.36
C LEU A 178 -24.21 -5.61 12.55
N PHE A 179 -23.34 -5.39 11.57
CA PHE A 179 -21.90 -5.68 11.65
C PHE A 179 -21.18 -4.73 12.60
N VAL A 180 -21.50 -3.43 12.57
CA VAL A 180 -21.05 -2.42 13.54
C VAL A 180 -21.53 -2.73 14.95
N GLN A 181 -22.82 -3.00 15.12
CA GLN A 181 -23.41 -3.33 16.42
C GLN A 181 -22.70 -4.51 17.06
N PHE A 182 -22.54 -5.61 16.32
CA PHE A 182 -21.87 -6.79 16.84
C PHE A 182 -20.38 -6.54 17.13
N ALA A 183 -19.67 -5.82 16.26
CA ALA A 183 -18.27 -5.50 16.51
C ALA A 183 -18.10 -4.59 17.75
N ARG A 184 -19.00 -3.63 17.99
CA ARG A 184 -19.03 -2.83 19.24
C ARG A 184 -19.28 -3.67 20.48
N GLU A 185 -20.19 -4.65 20.43
CA GLU A 185 -20.45 -5.53 21.58
C GLU A 185 -19.19 -6.32 21.99
N LEU A 186 -18.36 -6.72 21.01
CA LEU A 186 -17.06 -7.35 21.28
C LEU A 186 -16.06 -6.35 21.89
N VAL A 187 -15.98 -5.12 21.38
CA VAL A 187 -15.16 -4.03 21.97
C VAL A 187 -15.58 -3.74 23.41
N ASP A 188 -16.88 -3.66 23.69
CA ASP A 188 -17.42 -3.38 25.03
C ASP A 188 -17.12 -4.52 26.02
N LEU A 189 -17.23 -5.77 25.59
CA LEU A 189 -16.88 -6.93 26.42
C LEU A 189 -15.38 -6.95 26.73
N ARG A 190 -14.53 -6.60 25.76
CA ARG A 190 -13.10 -6.40 26.01
C ARG A 190 -12.86 -5.25 26.97
N GLY A 191 -13.52 -4.11 26.78
CA GLY A 191 -13.36 -2.92 27.62
C GLY A 191 -13.64 -3.15 29.11
N ARG A 192 -14.42 -4.19 29.46
CA ARG A 192 -14.70 -4.60 30.84
C ARG A 192 -13.69 -5.60 31.41
N ALA A 193 -12.98 -6.35 30.57
CA ALA A 193 -11.96 -7.29 31.02
C ALA A 193 -10.69 -6.56 31.51
N PRO A 194 -9.97 -7.09 32.52
CA PRO A 194 -8.69 -6.55 32.95
C PRO A 194 -7.68 -6.49 31.79
N ARG A 195 -6.97 -5.36 31.63
CA ARG A 195 -6.08 -5.09 30.48
C ARG A 195 -4.81 -5.94 30.47
N ASP A 196 -4.44 -6.48 31.61
CA ASP A 196 -3.37 -7.42 31.87
C ASP A 196 -3.76 -8.87 31.52
N LEU A 197 -5.04 -9.19 31.42
CA LEU A 197 -5.52 -10.55 31.11
C LEU A 197 -5.14 -10.99 29.69
N ALA A 198 -4.58 -12.19 29.56
CA ALA A 198 -4.23 -12.76 28.25
C ALA A 198 -5.50 -13.03 27.43
N ALA A 199 -5.42 -12.92 26.10
CA ALA A 199 -6.58 -13.04 25.22
C ALA A 199 -7.32 -14.38 25.37
N ALA A 200 -6.59 -15.47 25.64
CA ALA A 200 -7.14 -16.80 25.88
C ALA A 200 -7.96 -16.91 27.18
N ASP A 201 -7.65 -16.09 28.20
CA ASP A 201 -8.30 -16.16 29.51
C ASP A 201 -9.55 -15.28 29.61
N VAL A 202 -9.79 -14.40 28.63
CA VAL A 202 -10.92 -13.44 28.64
C VAL A 202 -12.27 -14.14 28.65
N GLU A 203 -12.44 -15.23 27.87
CA GLU A 203 -13.67 -16.01 27.88
C GLU A 203 -13.92 -16.63 29.26
N SER A 204 -12.90 -17.27 29.85
CA SER A 204 -12.96 -17.83 31.20
C SER A 204 -13.21 -16.79 32.30
N TRP A 205 -12.75 -15.55 32.10
CA TRP A 205 -13.03 -14.45 33.02
C TRP A 205 -14.47 -13.94 32.88
N LEU A 206 -14.94 -13.70 31.65
CA LEU A 206 -16.33 -13.27 31.37
C LEU A 206 -17.35 -14.28 31.92
N ASP A 207 -17.05 -15.58 31.85
CA ASP A 207 -17.90 -16.65 32.38
C ASP A 207 -18.09 -16.59 33.90
N ARG A 208 -17.10 -16.06 34.62
CA ARG A 208 -17.16 -15.84 36.07
C ARG A 208 -17.70 -14.46 36.45
N ALA A 209 -17.33 -13.43 35.69
CA ALA A 209 -17.60 -12.03 36.01
C ALA A 209 -18.96 -11.53 35.49
N GLU A 210 -19.39 -11.97 34.31
CA GLU A 210 -20.67 -11.59 33.70
C GLU A 210 -21.39 -12.84 33.12
N PRO A 211 -21.87 -13.81 33.94
CA PRO A 211 -22.30 -15.14 33.45
C PRO A 211 -23.33 -15.15 32.30
N ALA A 212 -24.16 -14.11 32.17
CA ALA A 212 -25.12 -13.92 31.07
C ALA A 212 -24.56 -13.09 29.87
N TRP A 213 -23.24 -12.98 29.70
CA TRP A 213 -22.65 -12.16 28.64
C TRP A 213 -22.94 -12.69 27.23
N ARG A 214 -22.83 -14.00 27.01
CA ARG A 214 -23.17 -14.64 25.71
C ARG A 214 -24.64 -14.43 25.35
N GLU A 215 -25.53 -14.34 26.34
CA GLU A 215 -26.95 -14.09 26.14
C GLU A 215 -27.27 -12.63 25.77
N ARG A 216 -26.35 -11.69 26.00
CA ARG A 216 -26.54 -10.28 25.61
C ARG A 216 -26.12 -9.98 24.18
N LEU A 217 -25.15 -10.72 23.62
CA LEU A 217 -24.67 -10.54 22.25
C LEU A 217 -25.80 -10.61 21.20
N THR A 218 -25.78 -9.69 20.24
CA THR A 218 -26.69 -9.68 19.08
C THR A 218 -26.55 -10.93 18.22
N LEU A 219 -25.35 -11.53 18.17
CA LEU A 219 -25.12 -12.85 17.59
C LEU A 219 -24.91 -13.90 18.69
N ARG A 220 -25.67 -15.00 18.63
CA ARG A 220 -25.45 -16.16 19.51
C ARG A 220 -24.12 -16.83 19.13
N PHE A 221 -23.22 -16.96 20.09
CA PHE A 221 -21.89 -17.56 19.95
C PHE A 221 -21.90 -18.97 20.57
N ASP A 222 -22.28 -19.95 19.76
CA ASP A 222 -22.36 -21.36 20.15
C ASP A 222 -21.41 -22.20 19.26
N GLY A 223 -20.62 -23.10 19.86
CA GLY A 223 -19.68 -24.01 19.16
C GLY A 223 -18.22 -23.53 19.05
N ASP A 224 -17.32 -24.45 18.70
CA ASP A 224 -15.86 -24.23 18.79
C ASP A 224 -15.34 -23.14 17.86
N ALA A 225 -15.89 -23.03 16.64
CA ALA A 225 -15.48 -22.00 15.69
C ALA A 225 -15.94 -20.59 16.10
N ALA A 226 -17.02 -20.48 16.87
CA ALA A 226 -17.43 -19.22 17.49
C ALA A 226 -16.43 -18.84 18.59
N ARG A 227 -15.99 -19.78 19.44
CA ARG A 227 -14.92 -19.52 20.44
C ARG A 227 -13.60 -19.11 19.78
N ALA A 228 -13.22 -19.75 18.67
CA ALA A 228 -12.02 -19.38 17.91
C ALA A 228 -12.07 -17.94 17.36
N LEU A 229 -13.22 -17.52 16.83
CA LEU A 229 -13.44 -16.14 16.38
C LEU A 229 -13.47 -15.16 17.55
N PHE A 230 -14.08 -15.53 18.69
CA PHE A 230 -14.04 -14.69 19.89
C PHE A 230 -12.61 -14.51 20.37
N ALA A 231 -11.84 -15.59 20.51
CA ALA A 231 -10.43 -15.55 20.89
C ALA A 231 -9.59 -14.67 19.95
N GLU A 232 -9.80 -14.76 18.63
CA GLU A 232 -9.10 -13.91 17.64
C GLU A 232 -9.53 -12.44 17.72
N ALA A 233 -10.83 -12.14 17.80
CA ALA A 233 -11.30 -10.78 18.10
C ALA A 233 -10.77 -10.28 19.46
N MET A 234 -10.47 -11.19 20.39
CA MET A 234 -9.84 -10.88 21.67
C MET A 234 -8.30 -10.82 21.62
N THR A 235 -7.59 -11.29 20.59
CA THR A 235 -6.14 -10.99 20.43
C THR A 235 -5.92 -9.59 19.89
N VAL A 236 -6.90 -9.03 19.18
CA VAL A 236 -6.91 -7.62 18.77
C VAL A 236 -6.96 -6.71 20.01
N ARG A 237 -5.83 -6.08 20.33
CA ARG A 237 -5.73 -5.00 21.32
C ARG A 237 -5.49 -3.67 20.62
N ALA A 238 -6.43 -2.73 20.68
CA ALA A 238 -6.05 -1.33 20.49
C ALA A 238 -5.27 -0.86 21.72
N GLY A 239 -4.01 -0.51 21.51
CA GLY A 239 -3.03 -0.38 22.59
C GLY A 239 -1.89 -1.39 22.49
N GLY A 240 -1.96 -2.36 21.56
CA GLY A 240 -0.73 -2.86 20.93
C GLY A 240 0.06 -1.70 20.32
N GLU A 241 1.37 -1.86 20.16
CA GLU A 241 2.26 -0.83 19.63
C GLU A 241 1.65 -0.16 18.38
N VAL A 242 1.78 1.17 18.28
CA VAL A 242 1.41 1.86 17.04
C VAL A 242 2.38 1.37 15.98
N ASP A 243 1.93 0.40 15.16
CA ASP A 243 2.66 -0.14 14.02
C ASP A 243 3.33 1.02 13.28
N GLU A 244 4.66 1.05 13.28
CA GLU A 244 5.39 2.11 12.60
C GLU A 244 4.99 2.06 11.13
N PRO A 245 4.62 3.20 10.50
CA PRO A 245 4.20 3.21 9.10
C PRO A 245 5.23 2.56 8.18
N LEU A 246 6.51 2.76 8.53
CA LEU A 246 7.69 2.25 7.86
C LEU A 246 8.67 1.80 8.96
N GLY A 247 8.79 0.49 9.16
CA GLY A 247 9.69 -0.12 10.14
C GLY A 247 10.95 -0.65 9.46
N ARG A 248 12.13 -0.25 9.93
CA ARG A 248 13.39 -0.84 9.45
C ARG A 248 13.56 -2.25 10.01
N GLN A 249 14.02 -3.16 9.15
CA GLN A 249 14.23 -4.58 9.47
C GLN A 249 15.63 -5.01 9.04
N LEU A 250 16.20 -5.96 9.78
CA LEU A 250 17.32 -6.78 9.31
C LEU A 250 16.79 -8.19 9.07
N VAL A 251 17.02 -8.74 7.89
CA VAL A 251 16.62 -10.09 7.50
C VAL A 251 17.89 -10.91 7.25
N ARG A 252 17.95 -12.11 7.82
CA ARG A 252 19.07 -13.04 7.63
C ARG A 252 18.87 -13.82 6.33
N ASP A 253 19.85 -13.78 5.45
CA ASP A 253 19.85 -14.57 4.22
C ASP A 253 20.29 -16.03 4.45
N GLU A 254 20.27 -16.83 3.38
CA GLU A 254 20.67 -18.25 3.41
C GLU A 254 22.17 -18.43 3.70
N ASP A 255 23.00 -17.46 3.28
CA ASP A 255 24.44 -17.39 3.58
C ASP A 255 24.71 -17.02 5.07
N GLY A 256 23.66 -16.63 5.81
CA GLY A 256 23.70 -16.30 7.23
C GLY A 256 24.03 -14.83 7.54
N ALA A 257 24.19 -13.98 6.52
CA ALA A 257 24.45 -12.55 6.62
C ALA A 257 23.15 -11.73 6.77
N TRP A 258 23.25 -10.54 7.36
CA TRP A 258 22.10 -9.68 7.62
C TRP A 258 21.97 -8.57 6.56
N ARG A 259 20.80 -8.51 5.91
CA ARG A 259 20.46 -7.50 4.89
C ARG A 259 19.37 -6.55 5.40
N ALA A 260 19.48 -5.27 5.02
CA ALA A 260 18.55 -4.23 5.43
C ALA A 260 17.29 -4.18 4.55
N PHE A 261 16.13 -4.10 5.20
CA PHE A 261 14.81 -4.02 4.59
C PHE A 261 13.97 -2.92 5.26
N VAL A 262 12.93 -2.48 4.55
CA VAL A 262 11.85 -1.68 5.12
C VAL A 262 10.55 -2.46 4.97
N ASP A 263 9.84 -2.62 6.10
CA ASP A 263 8.48 -3.13 6.15
C ASP A 263 7.49 -1.97 6.20
N VAL A 264 6.37 -2.11 5.48
CA VAL A 264 5.34 -1.08 5.37
C VAL A 264 4.01 -1.59 5.90
N ALA A 265 3.57 -0.99 7.02
CA ALA A 265 2.32 -1.34 7.67
C ALA A 265 1.14 -1.27 6.67
N PRO A 266 0.19 -2.22 6.69
CA PRO A 266 -0.98 -2.18 5.82
C PRO A 266 -1.89 -0.99 6.16
N ALA A 267 -2.01 -0.65 7.45
CA ALA A 267 -2.64 0.58 7.93
C ALA A 267 -2.10 0.97 9.32
N THR A 268 -1.96 2.27 9.59
CA THR A 268 -1.52 2.83 10.88
C THR A 268 -2.14 4.23 11.12
N ARG A 269 -1.86 4.86 12.27
CA ARG A 269 -2.19 6.27 12.53
C ARG A 269 -0.94 7.14 12.57
N LEU A 270 -1.02 8.30 11.97
CA LEU A 270 0.03 9.31 11.93
C LEU A 270 -0.39 10.55 12.75
N PRO A 271 0.53 11.18 13.50
CA PRO A 271 0.19 12.34 14.32
C PRO A 271 -0.08 13.56 13.43
N ALA A 272 -1.04 14.41 13.81
CA ALA A 272 -1.46 15.58 13.02
C ALA A 272 -0.26 16.45 12.56
N ARG A 273 0.69 16.70 13.47
CA ARG A 273 1.91 17.51 13.27
C ARG A 273 2.83 17.05 12.14
N LEU A 274 2.66 15.82 11.67
CA LEU A 274 3.40 15.29 10.52
C LEU A 274 3.02 16.02 9.21
N MET A 275 1.81 16.59 9.17
CA MET A 275 1.24 17.28 8.01
C MET A 275 1.04 18.78 8.30
N ASP A 276 1.75 19.34 9.28
CA ASP A 276 1.77 20.80 9.48
C ASP A 276 2.24 21.46 8.18
N GLY A 277 1.49 22.46 7.72
CA GLY A 277 1.64 23.08 6.38
C GLY A 277 0.66 22.54 5.31
N ILE A 278 0.00 21.40 5.51
CA ILE A 278 -1.09 20.94 4.63
C ILE A 278 -2.43 21.53 5.07
N ASP A 279 -2.98 22.39 4.21
CA ASP A 279 -4.29 23.04 4.39
C ASP A 279 -5.37 22.06 4.88
N ALA A 280 -6.14 22.48 5.89
CA ALA A 280 -7.27 21.73 6.43
C ALA A 280 -8.33 21.39 5.37
N ALA A 281 -8.41 22.17 4.29
CA ALA A 281 -9.26 21.92 3.13
C ALA A 281 -8.92 20.62 2.36
N TYR A 282 -7.77 19.99 2.60
CA TYR A 282 -7.46 18.65 2.09
C TYR A 282 -7.81 17.57 3.17
N PRO A 283 -9.00 16.94 3.10
CA PRO A 283 -9.38 15.83 3.98
C PRO A 283 -8.69 14.51 3.60
N ARG A 284 -8.14 14.43 2.39
CA ARG A 284 -7.42 13.27 1.85
C ARG A 284 -6.10 13.69 1.25
N VAL A 285 -5.05 12.96 1.61
CA VAL A 285 -3.69 13.14 1.10
C VAL A 285 -3.18 11.78 0.64
N ARG A 286 -2.27 11.74 -0.32
CA ARG A 286 -1.49 10.54 -0.67
C ARG A 286 -0.01 10.82 -0.42
N LEU A 287 0.72 9.83 0.09
CA LEU A 287 2.18 9.87 0.18
C LEU A 287 2.78 8.96 -0.89
N ALA A 288 3.63 9.54 -1.74
CA ALA A 288 4.47 8.83 -2.72
C ALA A 288 5.94 8.92 -2.30
N PRO A 289 6.81 7.96 -2.68
CA PRO A 289 8.23 8.00 -2.39
C PRO A 289 8.96 9.13 -3.12
N THR A 290 10.05 9.61 -2.54
CA THR A 290 11.00 10.50 -3.22
C THR A 290 12.45 10.10 -2.86
N GLY A 291 13.45 10.85 -3.32
CA GLY A 291 14.86 10.59 -2.98
C GLY A 291 15.31 9.16 -3.34
N ALA A 292 16.02 8.50 -2.43
CA ALA A 292 16.45 7.11 -2.56
C ALA A 292 15.28 6.10 -2.48
N LEU A 293 14.24 6.41 -1.69
CA LEU A 293 13.06 5.54 -1.53
C LEU A 293 12.35 5.32 -2.87
N ALA A 294 12.28 6.35 -3.71
CA ALA A 294 11.66 6.25 -5.03
C ALA A 294 12.45 5.35 -6.00
N ALA A 295 13.77 5.23 -5.84
CA ALA A 295 14.57 4.31 -6.63
C ALA A 295 14.37 2.85 -6.19
N ALA A 296 14.18 2.61 -4.88
CA ALA A 296 14.03 1.27 -4.32
C ALA A 296 12.59 0.72 -4.40
N CYS A 297 11.58 1.56 -4.13
CA CYS A 297 10.18 1.17 -4.12
C CYS A 297 9.28 2.25 -4.78
N PRO A 298 9.40 2.46 -6.10
CA PRO A 298 8.73 3.54 -6.84
C PRO A 298 7.19 3.48 -6.77
N ASP A 299 6.63 2.28 -6.64
CA ASP A 299 5.19 2.03 -6.64
C ASP A 299 4.56 2.18 -5.23
N LEU A 300 5.35 2.53 -4.20
CA LEU A 300 4.83 2.71 -2.84
C LEU A 300 3.82 3.86 -2.80
N MET A 301 2.61 3.58 -2.30
CA MET A 301 1.56 4.59 -2.15
C MET A 301 0.80 4.38 -0.84
N LEU A 302 0.76 5.43 -0.01
CA LEU A 302 -0.06 5.49 1.19
C LEU A 302 -1.21 6.49 0.95
N ALA A 303 -2.46 6.08 1.21
CA ALA A 303 -3.61 6.98 1.30
C ALA A 303 -3.81 7.40 2.76
N LEU A 304 -3.95 8.70 3.00
CA LEU A 304 -4.18 9.30 4.30
C LEU A 304 -5.57 9.95 4.30
N ASP A 305 -6.45 9.48 5.18
CA ASP A 305 -7.72 10.13 5.53
C ASP A 305 -7.50 10.96 6.81
N ARG A 306 -7.97 12.22 6.85
CA ARG A 306 -7.82 13.11 8.03
C ARG A 306 -8.82 12.71 9.12
N GLU A 307 -8.35 12.59 10.36
CA GLU A 307 -9.15 12.18 11.52
C GLU A 307 -8.97 13.16 12.69
N GLU A 308 -9.82 13.05 13.72
CA GLU A 308 -9.68 13.87 14.93
C GLU A 308 -8.36 13.56 15.64
N GLY A 309 -7.48 14.57 15.75
CA GLY A 309 -6.14 14.45 16.34
C GLY A 309 -5.04 13.87 15.43
N GLY A 310 -5.33 13.50 14.17
CA GLY A 310 -4.31 12.92 13.30
C GLY A 310 -4.78 12.52 11.90
N TRP A 311 -4.18 11.46 11.38
CA TRP A 311 -4.49 10.87 10.08
C TRP A 311 -4.48 9.35 10.20
N SER A 312 -5.45 8.66 9.59
CA SER A 312 -5.30 7.23 9.31
C SER A 312 -4.60 7.05 7.97
N ALA A 313 -3.53 6.27 7.97
CA ALA A 313 -2.75 5.92 6.78
C ALA A 313 -3.03 4.47 6.39
N THR A 314 -3.28 4.22 5.11
CA THR A 314 -3.48 2.88 4.53
C THR A 314 -2.57 2.71 3.33
N ARG A 315 -1.82 1.60 3.23
CA ARG A 315 -1.05 1.28 2.02
C ARG A 315 -1.99 0.81 0.92
N ILE A 316 -2.04 1.56 -0.17
CA ILE A 316 -2.90 1.28 -1.34
C ILE A 316 -2.13 0.63 -2.50
N SER A 317 -0.80 0.52 -2.39
CA SER A 317 0.05 -0.15 -3.37
C SER A 317 0.18 -1.67 -3.15
N GLY A 318 0.49 -2.40 -4.23
CA GLY A 318 0.48 -3.87 -4.28
C GLY A 318 1.45 -4.58 -3.32
N ARG A 319 1.28 -5.90 -3.14
CA ARG A 319 1.98 -6.71 -2.11
C ARG A 319 3.51 -6.58 -2.11
N ARG A 320 4.14 -6.34 -3.27
CA ARG A 320 5.60 -6.10 -3.40
C ARG A 320 6.11 -4.85 -2.67
N THR A 321 5.22 -3.91 -2.34
CA THR A 321 5.55 -2.70 -1.55
C THR A 321 5.41 -2.92 -0.04
N ALA A 322 5.11 -4.14 0.41
CA ALA A 322 4.97 -4.47 1.84
C ALA A 322 6.33 -4.63 2.55
N ARG A 323 7.32 -5.12 1.83
CA ARG A 323 8.69 -5.36 2.27
C ARG A 323 9.61 -5.26 1.07
N PHE A 324 10.65 -4.44 1.13
CA PHE A 324 11.64 -4.31 0.06
C PHE A 324 13.04 -4.05 0.63
N PRO A 325 14.12 -4.45 -0.07
CA PRO A 325 15.49 -4.15 0.36
C PRO A 325 15.71 -2.63 0.36
N PHE A 326 16.26 -2.09 1.44
CA PHE A 326 16.57 -0.67 1.54
C PHE A 326 17.70 -0.44 2.55
N PRO A 327 18.78 0.28 2.20
CA PRO A 327 19.92 0.47 3.10
C PRO A 327 19.54 1.28 4.34
N LEU A 328 20.17 0.99 5.48
CA LEU A 328 19.97 1.73 6.71
C LEU A 328 20.44 3.18 6.55
N SER A 329 21.57 3.36 5.89
CA SER A 329 22.25 4.65 5.66
C SER A 329 21.51 5.64 4.75
N ALA A 330 20.45 5.25 4.04
CA ALA A 330 19.62 6.16 3.25
C ALA A 330 18.34 6.58 4.01
N PRO A 331 17.91 7.85 3.96
CA PRO A 331 16.64 8.28 4.56
C PRO A 331 15.44 7.77 3.75
N ILE A 332 14.34 7.48 4.47
CA ILE A 332 13.05 7.13 3.91
C ILE A 332 12.25 8.42 3.73
N GLU A 333 12.08 8.85 2.49
CA GLU A 333 11.45 10.13 2.16
C GLU A 333 10.20 9.96 1.31
N LEU A 334 9.16 10.72 1.66
CA LEU A 334 7.90 10.78 0.93
C LEU A 334 7.58 12.22 0.49
N VAL A 335 6.65 12.37 -0.43
CA VAL A 335 6.01 13.63 -0.80
C VAL A 335 4.49 13.50 -0.66
N ALA A 336 3.87 14.47 0.00
CA ALA A 336 2.43 14.58 0.13
C ALA A 336 1.79 15.08 -1.16
N MET A 337 0.60 14.57 -1.49
CA MET A 337 -0.11 14.86 -2.73
C MET A 337 -1.62 14.94 -2.48
N ALA A 338 -2.29 15.94 -3.04
CA ALA A 338 -3.76 16.05 -3.02
C ALA A 338 -4.26 16.70 -4.31
N ASP A 339 -5.43 16.27 -4.80
CA ASP A 339 -6.15 16.89 -5.94
C ASP A 339 -5.28 17.18 -7.19
N GLY A 340 -4.42 16.22 -7.56
CA GLY A 340 -3.51 16.34 -8.72
C GLY A 340 -2.32 17.27 -8.51
N ARG A 341 -2.04 17.69 -7.27
CA ARG A 341 -0.90 18.52 -6.87
C ARG A 341 0.04 17.74 -5.97
N LEU A 342 1.33 17.86 -6.25
CA LEU A 342 2.40 17.54 -5.30
C LEU A 342 2.51 18.70 -4.31
N LEU A 343 2.46 18.44 -3.00
CA LEU A 343 2.36 19.46 -1.94
C LEU A 343 3.71 19.75 -1.28
N GLN A 344 4.16 18.87 -0.37
CA GLN A 344 5.39 19.06 0.42
C GLN A 344 6.08 17.72 0.74
N PRO A 345 7.40 17.70 0.99
CA PRO A 345 8.10 16.54 1.54
C PRO A 345 7.53 16.12 2.90
N VAL A 346 7.58 14.84 3.21
CA VAL A 346 7.16 14.26 4.49
C VAL A 346 8.20 13.23 4.95
N SER A 347 8.68 13.38 6.18
CA SER A 347 9.56 12.43 6.87
C SER A 347 8.76 11.70 7.95
N LEU A 348 8.61 10.37 7.86
CA LEU A 348 7.91 9.59 8.89
C LEU A 348 8.83 9.26 10.08
N PRO A 349 8.29 9.08 11.31
CA PRO A 349 9.00 8.41 12.40
C PRO A 349 9.54 7.04 11.94
N GLY A 350 10.71 6.64 12.45
CA GLY A 350 11.47 5.47 11.94
C GLY A 350 12.15 5.68 10.57
N GLY A 351 11.76 6.72 9.81
CA GLY A 351 12.26 7.00 8.46
C GLY A 351 13.66 7.62 8.38
N GLY A 352 14.24 8.04 9.51
CA GLY A 352 15.59 8.61 9.54
C GLY A 352 16.66 7.65 9.00
N ALA A 353 17.73 8.19 8.41
CA ALA A 353 18.91 7.41 8.06
C ALA A 353 19.58 6.88 9.34
N VAL A 354 19.99 5.61 9.32
CA VAL A 354 20.67 4.92 10.42
C VAL A 354 22.09 4.59 9.94
N ASP A 355 23.09 5.23 10.55
CA ASP A 355 24.51 4.93 10.30
C ASP A 355 25.16 4.30 11.56
N PRO A 356 25.48 3.00 11.55
CA PRO A 356 26.21 2.33 12.62
C PRO A 356 27.63 2.87 12.88
N ALA A 357 28.22 3.65 11.98
CA ALA A 357 29.49 4.34 12.21
C ALA A 357 29.33 5.64 13.04
N GLU A 358 28.15 6.28 12.98
CA GLU A 358 27.83 7.51 13.72
C GLU A 358 27.31 7.24 15.13
N GLY A 359 26.76 6.04 15.40
CA GLY A 359 26.21 5.68 16.71
C GLY A 359 25.91 4.20 16.91
N LEU A 360 25.10 3.92 17.93
CA LEU A 360 24.66 2.59 18.34
C LEU A 360 23.14 2.49 18.11
N THR A 361 22.68 1.39 17.52
CA THR A 361 21.24 1.09 17.40
C THR A 361 20.90 -0.28 17.98
N LEU A 362 19.72 -0.38 18.58
CA LEU A 362 19.17 -1.60 19.15
C LEU A 362 18.09 -2.17 18.23
N TRP A 363 17.93 -3.48 18.30
CA TRP A 363 17.04 -4.28 17.46
C TRP A 363 16.43 -5.41 18.30
N THR A 364 15.13 -5.69 18.13
CA THR A 364 14.40 -6.78 18.80
C THR A 364 14.10 -7.94 17.85
N LEU A 365 13.77 -9.11 18.40
CA LEU A 365 13.41 -10.28 17.60
C LEU A 365 12.05 -10.05 16.91
N ALA A 366 11.99 -10.24 15.59
CA ALA A 366 10.77 -10.11 14.80
C ALA A 366 10.39 -11.39 14.04
N GLU A 367 11.32 -12.36 13.93
CA GLU A 367 11.06 -13.74 13.50
C GLU A 367 12.21 -14.65 13.90
N SER A 368 11.88 -15.82 14.45
CA SER A 368 12.78 -16.96 14.63
C SER A 368 12.49 -18.04 13.59
N GLY A 369 13.51 -18.77 13.16
CA GLY A 369 13.34 -19.99 12.37
C GLY A 369 12.98 -21.19 13.25
N ASP A 370 12.69 -22.33 12.61
CA ASP A 370 12.39 -23.61 13.27
C ASP A 370 13.58 -24.12 14.12
N ASP A 371 14.79 -23.65 13.81
CA ASP A 371 16.03 -23.86 14.55
C ASP A 371 16.19 -22.97 15.79
N GLY A 372 15.21 -22.10 16.08
CA GLY A 372 15.27 -21.07 17.12
C GLY A 372 16.24 -19.92 16.81
N ALA A 373 16.89 -19.91 15.64
CA ALA A 373 17.80 -18.84 15.27
C ALA A 373 17.00 -17.61 14.81
N ALA A 374 17.50 -16.41 15.13
CA ALA A 374 16.90 -15.18 14.62
C ALA A 374 16.99 -15.13 13.08
N ARG A 375 15.84 -14.92 12.43
CA ARG A 375 15.69 -14.78 10.98
C ARG A 375 15.32 -13.35 10.57
N ARG A 376 14.59 -12.62 11.43
CA ARG A 376 14.30 -11.19 11.26
C ARG A 376 14.43 -10.44 12.57
N LEU A 377 15.00 -9.24 12.52
CA LEU A 377 15.10 -8.30 13.62
C LEU A 377 14.42 -6.97 13.24
N ALA A 378 13.60 -6.42 14.13
CA ALA A 378 12.97 -5.12 13.97
C ALA A 378 13.80 -4.01 14.64
N TRP A 379 13.78 -2.81 14.08
CA TRP A 379 14.50 -1.66 14.63
C TRP A 379 13.89 -1.18 15.95
N ALA A 380 14.66 -1.34 17.03
CA ALA A 380 14.28 -0.95 18.38
C ALA A 380 14.87 0.42 18.82
N GLY A 381 15.41 1.20 17.87
CA GLY A 381 15.79 2.59 18.10
C GLY A 381 17.27 2.85 18.41
N SER A 382 17.51 4.06 18.90
CA SER A 382 18.81 4.61 19.32
C SER A 382 18.79 5.06 20.80
N ALA A 383 17.88 4.47 21.59
CA ALA A 383 17.57 4.82 22.97
C ALA A 383 17.82 3.63 23.91
N SER A 384 17.71 3.86 25.22
CA SER A 384 17.69 2.77 26.21
C SER A 384 16.46 1.88 25.99
N LEU A 385 16.62 0.58 26.22
CA LEU A 385 15.58 -0.43 25.95
C LEU A 385 15.45 -1.40 27.12
N ARG A 386 14.22 -1.55 27.61
CA ARG A 386 13.81 -2.67 28.47
C ARG A 386 12.86 -3.55 27.64
N THR A 387 13.01 -4.87 27.67
CA THR A 387 12.10 -5.78 26.97
C THR A 387 11.90 -7.10 27.70
N HIS A 388 10.74 -7.72 27.48
CA HIS A 388 10.44 -9.10 27.88
C HIS A 388 11.28 -10.12 27.08
N ASP A 389 11.77 -9.75 25.89
CA ASP A 389 12.63 -10.64 25.10
C ASP A 389 13.87 -11.05 25.89
N PRO A 390 14.31 -12.32 25.85
CA PRO A 390 15.55 -12.76 26.50
C PRO A 390 16.79 -12.13 25.85
N PHE A 391 16.71 -11.75 24.58
CA PHE A 391 17.82 -11.22 23.79
C PHE A 391 17.41 -9.95 23.03
N VAL A 392 18.35 -9.01 22.90
CA VAL A 392 18.27 -7.90 21.94
C VAL A 392 19.56 -7.85 21.13
N TRP A 393 19.56 -7.14 20.01
CA TRP A 393 20.73 -7.03 19.14
C TRP A 393 21.19 -5.58 19.01
N ALA A 394 22.48 -5.34 19.18
CA ALA A 394 23.12 -4.06 18.93
C ALA A 394 23.83 -4.09 17.57
N LEU A 395 23.47 -3.19 16.66
CA LEU A 395 24.20 -2.95 15.42
C LEU A 395 25.18 -1.79 15.63
N VAL A 396 26.46 -2.07 15.35
CA VAL A 396 27.58 -1.12 15.51
C VAL A 396 28.49 -1.17 14.28
N GLY A 397 29.16 -0.08 13.95
CA GLY A 397 30.15 -0.06 12.87
C GLY A 397 31.23 -1.13 13.07
N ALA A 398 31.68 -1.76 11.97
CA ALA A 398 32.52 -2.96 12.01
C ALA A 398 33.75 -2.84 12.94
N ASN A 399 34.44 -1.69 12.88
CA ASN A 399 35.65 -1.41 13.67
C ASN A 399 35.38 -0.69 15.02
N ALA A 400 34.12 -0.54 15.42
CA ALA A 400 33.76 0.20 16.63
C ALA A 400 34.15 -0.57 17.90
N ARG A 401 34.92 0.07 18.79
CA ARG A 401 35.16 -0.44 20.16
C ARG A 401 33.86 -0.35 20.96
N VAL A 402 33.45 -1.49 21.51
CA VAL A 402 32.25 -1.63 22.33
C VAL A 402 32.66 -1.88 23.77
N THR A 403 32.00 -1.21 24.71
CA THR A 403 32.09 -1.50 26.15
C THR A 403 30.74 -1.98 26.65
N CYS A 404 30.73 -2.86 27.65
CA CYS A 404 29.53 -3.27 28.37
C CYS A 404 29.81 -3.14 29.88
N SER A 405 28.81 -2.74 30.66
CA SER A 405 28.90 -2.79 32.11
C SER A 405 28.82 -4.22 32.61
N GLU A 406 29.23 -4.44 33.85
CA GLU A 406 28.89 -5.64 34.60
C GLU A 406 27.36 -5.88 34.56
N GLY A 407 26.95 -7.14 34.42
CA GLY A 407 25.55 -7.55 34.25
C GLY A 407 25.01 -7.62 32.82
N LEU A 408 25.70 -7.04 31.81
CA LEU A 408 25.30 -7.11 30.40
C LEU A 408 26.33 -7.89 29.57
N VAL A 409 25.92 -9.03 29.01
CA VAL A 409 26.77 -9.89 28.18
C VAL A 409 26.55 -9.56 26.70
N ALA A 410 27.63 -9.37 25.94
CA ALA A 410 27.59 -9.16 24.50
C ALA A 410 28.32 -10.30 23.76
N GLN A 411 27.63 -10.93 22.81
CA GLN A 411 28.13 -12.04 22.00
C GLN A 411 28.00 -11.72 20.49
N PRO A 412 28.80 -12.32 19.59
CA PRO A 412 28.62 -12.14 18.15
C PRO A 412 27.22 -12.56 17.69
N GLY A 413 26.50 -11.67 16.99
CA GLY A 413 25.17 -11.90 16.43
C GLY A 413 25.14 -12.02 14.90
N GLY A 414 26.30 -11.86 14.23
CA GLY A 414 26.46 -11.89 12.77
C GLY A 414 26.97 -10.57 12.22
N GLU A 415 27.03 -10.48 10.89
CA GLU A 415 27.52 -9.31 10.16
C GLU A 415 26.48 -8.81 9.15
N SER A 416 26.51 -7.50 8.86
CA SER A 416 25.76 -6.85 7.78
C SER A 416 26.70 -6.00 6.94
N ALA A 417 26.25 -5.58 5.76
CA ALA A 417 27.03 -4.66 4.91
C ALA A 417 27.34 -3.30 5.56
N GLU A 418 26.62 -2.93 6.63
CA GLU A 418 26.72 -1.62 7.30
C GLU A 418 27.35 -1.71 8.71
N GLY A 419 27.62 -2.91 9.23
CA GLY A 419 28.23 -3.10 10.55
C GLY A 419 28.22 -4.55 11.05
N ARG A 420 28.56 -4.72 12.33
CA ARG A 420 28.49 -6.00 13.04
C ARG A 420 27.36 -5.99 14.06
N LEU A 421 26.69 -7.13 14.21
CA LEU A 421 25.64 -7.34 15.19
C LEU A 421 26.20 -8.02 16.43
N LEU A 422 25.79 -7.54 17.59
CA LEU A 422 26.09 -8.12 18.89
C LEU A 422 24.77 -8.52 19.55
N ARG A 423 24.59 -9.81 19.85
CA ARG A 423 23.49 -10.28 20.70
C ARG A 423 23.80 -9.90 22.15
N LEU A 424 22.87 -9.21 22.79
CA LEU A 424 22.95 -8.75 24.17
C LEU A 424 21.98 -9.54 25.05
N GLU A 425 22.41 -9.84 26.27
CA GLU A 425 21.65 -10.57 27.29
C GLU A 425 21.95 -9.98 28.67
N GLY A 426 20.93 -9.86 29.51
CA GLY A 426 21.05 -9.37 30.89
C GLY A 426 20.72 -7.90 31.06
N LYS A 427 21.31 -7.26 32.07
CA LYS A 427 20.99 -5.92 32.53
C LYS A 427 22.24 -5.08 32.73
N GLY A 428 22.33 -3.95 32.04
CA GLY A 428 23.45 -3.03 32.18
C GLY A 428 23.45 -1.92 31.15
N ARG A 429 24.65 -1.47 30.76
CA ARG A 429 24.84 -0.44 29.74
C ARG A 429 25.81 -0.92 28.66
N ILE A 430 25.47 -0.68 27.40
CA ILE A 430 26.38 -0.84 26.25
C ILE A 430 26.84 0.54 25.77
N GLY A 431 28.13 0.67 25.48
CA GLY A 431 28.77 1.92 25.04
C GLY A 431 29.58 1.76 23.75
N VAL A 432 29.53 2.81 22.91
CA VAL A 432 30.26 2.90 21.63
C VAL A 432 30.64 4.36 21.39
N ARG A 433 31.95 4.69 21.38
CA ARG A 433 32.41 6.10 21.34
C ARG A 433 31.75 6.89 22.49
N ASP A 434 31.10 8.02 22.19
CA ASP A 434 30.36 8.84 23.16
C ASP A 434 28.89 8.39 23.34
N TRP A 435 28.50 7.24 22.77
CA TRP A 435 27.19 6.63 22.98
C TRP A 435 27.22 5.68 24.17
N SER A 436 26.15 5.69 24.95
CA SER A 436 25.91 4.75 26.03
C SER A 436 24.40 4.64 26.22
N LEU A 437 23.87 3.41 26.13
CA LEU A 437 22.45 3.08 26.26
C LEU A 437 22.28 2.04 27.38
N ALA A 438 21.21 2.15 28.16
CA ALA A 438 20.85 1.09 29.10
C ALA A 438 20.05 0.00 28.39
N VAL A 439 20.31 -1.26 28.74
CA VAL A 439 19.66 -2.45 28.20
C VAL A 439 19.26 -3.37 29.35
N GLU A 440 18.03 -3.86 29.33
CA GLU A 440 17.50 -4.83 30.28
C GLU A 440 16.63 -5.85 29.53
N THR A 441 17.15 -7.06 29.34
CA THR A 441 16.43 -8.19 28.70
C THR A 441 15.75 -9.08 29.74
N GLY A 442 14.72 -9.82 29.35
CA GLY A 442 13.94 -10.69 30.26
C GLY A 442 13.17 -9.95 31.35
N ALA A 443 12.76 -8.70 31.08
CA ALA A 443 12.07 -7.84 32.04
C ALA A 443 10.56 -8.12 32.18
N ASP A 444 9.95 -7.55 33.22
CA ASP A 444 8.51 -7.59 33.51
C ASP A 444 7.63 -6.84 32.49
N ARG A 445 8.24 -5.98 31.67
CA ARG A 445 7.58 -5.11 30.68
C ARG A 445 8.54 -4.69 29.57
N THR A 446 8.00 -4.34 28.41
CA THR A 446 8.76 -3.67 27.33
C THR A 446 8.57 -2.17 27.41
N GLU A 447 9.68 -1.42 27.51
CA GLU A 447 9.72 0.04 27.58
C GLU A 447 10.83 0.58 26.67
N ARG A 448 10.44 1.50 25.79
CA ARG A 448 11.32 2.24 24.87
C ARG A 448 10.82 3.68 24.81
N ASP A 449 11.69 4.63 25.13
CA ASP A 449 11.48 6.05 24.82
C ASP A 449 12.11 6.35 23.45
N GLU A 450 11.46 7.19 22.64
CA GLU A 450 11.92 7.60 21.32
C GLU A 450 11.72 9.10 21.15
N ILE A 451 12.66 9.78 20.50
CA ILE A 451 12.45 11.17 20.09
C ILE A 451 12.50 11.35 18.57
N ALA A 452 11.69 12.26 18.06
CA ALA A 452 11.62 12.64 16.65
C ALA A 452 11.57 14.17 16.51
N ALA A 453 12.03 14.69 15.37
CA ALA A 453 12.07 16.11 15.05
C ALA A 453 11.03 16.48 13.97
N PHE A 454 10.33 17.60 14.18
CA PHE A 454 9.28 18.12 13.33
C PHE A 454 9.54 19.61 13.08
N GLY A 455 9.44 20.08 11.84
CA GLY A 455 9.68 21.50 11.52
C GLY A 455 10.07 21.71 10.06
N ALA A 456 10.33 22.98 9.72
CA ALA A 456 10.69 23.37 8.35
C ALA A 456 12.01 22.71 7.90
N GLN A 457 11.94 21.99 6.79
CA GLN A 457 13.09 21.42 6.09
C GLN A 457 13.46 22.30 4.90
N ASP A 458 14.75 22.37 4.58
CA ASP A 458 15.23 23.11 3.41
C ASP A 458 15.05 22.29 2.12
N SER A 459 14.49 22.91 1.09
CA SER A 459 14.29 22.28 -0.23
C SER A 459 15.53 22.32 -1.13
N THR A 460 16.44 23.25 -0.85
CA THR A 460 17.60 23.59 -1.69
C THR A 460 18.83 22.78 -1.27
N VAL A 461 18.97 22.46 0.03
CA VAL A 461 20.12 21.72 0.58
C VAL A 461 19.68 20.45 1.31
N ARG A 462 20.38 19.34 1.01
CA ARG A 462 20.33 18.08 1.76
C ARG A 462 21.71 17.72 2.29
N ASP A 463 21.78 16.84 3.28
CA ASP A 463 23.05 16.17 3.63
C ASP A 463 23.62 15.40 2.43
N GLY A 464 24.91 15.07 2.43
CA GLY A 464 25.60 14.34 1.37
C GLY A 464 24.97 12.96 1.09
N ARG A 465 24.24 12.42 2.08
CA ARG A 465 23.44 11.18 2.04
C ARG A 465 21.96 11.39 1.73
N GLY A 466 21.54 12.61 1.39
CA GLY A 466 20.15 13.00 1.12
C GLY A 466 19.32 13.33 2.36
N VAL A 467 19.85 13.20 3.58
CA VAL A 467 19.11 13.48 4.83
C VAL A 467 18.61 14.93 4.84
N PRO A 468 17.35 15.21 5.24
CA PRO A 468 16.84 16.58 5.32
C PRO A 468 17.69 17.49 6.22
N VAL A 469 17.90 18.71 5.77
CA VAL A 469 18.49 19.79 6.58
C VAL A 469 17.34 20.63 7.13
N PHE A 470 17.30 20.86 8.44
CA PHE A 470 16.29 21.70 9.06
C PHE A 470 16.69 23.18 8.98
N ARG A 471 15.71 24.05 8.72
CA ARG A 471 15.87 25.50 8.68
C ARG A 471 15.53 26.07 10.06
N GLY A 472 16.56 26.35 10.84
CA GLY A 472 16.44 26.61 12.28
C GLY A 472 16.28 25.34 13.12
N LEU A 473 16.04 25.52 14.42
CA LEU A 473 15.82 24.41 15.35
C LEU A 473 14.40 23.84 15.20
N PRO A 474 14.24 22.53 14.89
CA PRO A 474 12.93 21.90 14.84
C PRO A 474 12.34 21.66 16.23
N ASP A 475 11.03 21.48 16.27
CA ASP A 475 10.34 20.96 17.44
C ASP A 475 10.67 19.49 17.67
N ILE A 476 11.00 19.16 18.91
CA ILE A 476 11.36 17.80 19.32
C ILE A 476 10.18 17.21 20.08
N ALA A 477 9.74 16.02 19.67
CA ALA A 477 8.71 15.26 20.35
C ALA A 477 9.28 13.97 20.95
N LEU A 478 8.68 13.53 22.05
CA LEU A 478 8.95 12.27 22.75
C LEU A 478 7.75 11.33 22.57
N ARG A 479 8.02 10.08 22.18
CA ARG A 479 7.08 8.96 22.23
C ARG A 479 7.55 8.01 23.34
N ARG A 480 6.61 7.58 24.18
CA ARG A 480 6.79 6.52 25.18
C ARG A 480 6.03 5.28 24.73
N ALA A 481 6.42 4.11 25.21
CA ALA A 481 5.68 2.86 24.97
C ALA A 481 4.17 3.04 25.25
N GLY A 482 3.33 2.61 24.32
CA GLY A 482 1.86 2.74 24.40
C GLY A 482 1.28 4.14 24.19
N HIS A 483 2.10 5.17 23.92
CA HIS A 483 1.65 6.56 23.77
C HIS A 483 1.99 7.15 22.39
N GLY A 484 1.28 8.22 22.00
CA GLY A 484 1.62 9.04 20.84
C GLY A 484 2.79 10.00 21.12
N PHE A 485 3.31 10.64 20.07
CA PHE A 485 4.31 11.69 20.20
C PHE A 485 3.75 12.94 20.89
N VAL A 486 4.36 13.34 22.00
CA VAL A 486 4.08 14.61 22.72
C VAL A 486 5.28 15.54 22.64
N SER A 487 5.10 16.86 22.75
CA SER A 487 6.24 17.80 22.70
C SER A 487 7.21 17.56 23.87
N LEU A 488 8.50 17.41 23.58
CA LEU A 488 9.55 17.28 24.59
C LEU A 488 9.82 18.67 25.19
N PRO A 489 9.57 18.92 26.50
CA PRO A 489 9.74 20.25 27.09
C PRO A 489 11.20 20.70 27.03
N THR A 490 11.45 21.99 26.75
CA THR A 490 12.81 22.55 26.58
C THR A 490 13.72 22.26 27.77
N ARG A 491 13.19 22.29 29.00
CA ARG A 491 13.92 21.94 30.24
C ARG A 491 14.40 20.48 30.35
N ARG A 492 13.97 19.60 29.44
CA ARG A 492 14.40 18.19 29.30
C ARG A 492 15.14 17.94 27.99
N ARG A 493 15.55 18.98 27.25
CA ARG A 493 16.35 18.87 26.03
C ARG A 493 17.83 19.06 26.37
N LEU A 494 18.67 18.13 25.91
CA LEU A 494 20.12 18.23 25.92
C LEU A 494 20.62 18.37 24.48
N TYR A 495 21.60 19.25 24.28
CA TYR A 495 22.17 19.60 22.97
C TYR A 495 23.67 19.33 22.94
N ARG A 496 24.20 18.91 21.78
CA ARG A 496 25.63 18.76 21.53
C ARG A 496 25.97 19.05 20.06
N SER A 497 26.73 20.11 19.81
CA SER A 497 27.16 20.55 18.48
C SER A 497 28.31 19.71 17.92
N GLY A 498 28.42 19.59 16.59
CA GLY A 498 29.49 18.87 15.88
C GLY A 498 29.58 17.38 16.20
N GLY A 499 28.58 16.81 16.90
CA GLY A 499 28.57 15.43 17.37
C GLY A 499 29.66 15.07 18.39
N ARG A 500 30.32 16.06 19.02
CA ARG A 500 31.47 15.89 19.92
C ARG A 500 31.33 16.77 21.18
N GLY A 501 32.06 16.41 22.24
CA GLY A 501 32.11 17.21 23.47
C GLY A 501 30.92 17.02 24.40
N ALA A 502 30.80 17.91 25.40
CA ALA A 502 29.84 17.78 26.49
C ALA A 502 28.42 18.24 26.09
N TRP A 503 27.42 17.52 26.61
CA TRP A 503 26.00 17.89 26.49
C TRP A 503 25.68 19.16 27.29
N ARG A 504 24.82 20.02 26.74
CA ARG A 504 24.40 21.31 27.35
C ARG A 504 22.87 21.42 27.34
N ARG A 505 22.29 22.10 28.34
CA ARG A 505 20.85 22.44 28.37
C ARG A 505 20.50 23.70 27.57
N SER A 506 21.47 24.58 27.32
CA SER A 506 21.31 25.73 26.43
C SER A 506 21.14 25.26 24.99
N ALA A 507 20.06 25.69 24.33
CA ALA A 507 19.94 25.57 22.88
C ALA A 507 21.08 26.36 22.19
N PRO A 508 21.51 25.96 20.98
CA PRO A 508 22.45 26.76 20.20
C PRO A 508 21.80 28.06 19.71
N GLU A 509 22.64 29.00 19.27
CA GLU A 509 22.19 30.30 18.74
C GLU A 509 21.36 30.16 17.46
N GLU A 510 20.55 31.16 17.11
CA GLU A 510 19.73 31.17 15.89
C GLU A 510 20.57 31.12 14.60
N SER A 511 21.79 31.66 14.67
CA SER A 511 22.82 31.60 13.63
C SER A 511 23.46 30.20 13.48
N PHE A 512 23.08 29.20 14.28
CA PHE A 512 23.77 27.92 14.29
C PHE A 512 23.73 27.21 12.93
N LEU A 513 24.90 26.75 12.51
CA LEU A 513 25.14 25.99 11.31
C LEU A 513 25.99 24.76 11.66
N GLY A 514 25.55 23.57 11.27
CA GLY A 514 26.30 22.33 11.53
C GLY A 514 25.46 21.14 11.96
N THR A 515 26.15 20.13 12.50
CA THR A 515 25.52 18.96 13.12
C THR A 515 25.09 19.27 14.53
N LEU A 516 23.84 18.92 14.87
CA LEU A 516 23.31 19.02 16.22
C LEU A 516 22.77 17.67 16.69
N ASP A 517 23.39 17.10 17.71
CA ASP A 517 22.79 16.00 18.47
C ASP A 517 21.83 16.58 19.51
N VAL A 518 20.63 15.98 19.61
CA VAL A 518 19.62 16.33 20.60
C VAL A 518 19.22 15.07 21.37
N ALA A 519 19.07 15.18 22.69
CA ALA A 519 18.61 14.08 23.54
C ALA A 519 17.54 14.51 24.54
N ALA A 520 16.72 13.56 24.96
CA ALA A 520 15.87 13.68 26.14
C ALA A 520 16.71 13.49 27.41
N GLU A 521 16.46 14.32 28.42
CA GLU A 521 17.00 14.15 29.76
C GLU A 521 16.09 13.21 30.58
N GLU A 522 16.68 12.13 31.09
CA GLU A 522 16.05 11.09 31.90
C GLU A 522 16.87 10.93 33.18
N ASP A 523 16.33 11.35 34.33
CA ASP A 523 16.97 11.25 35.66
C ASP A 523 18.43 11.73 35.71
N GLY A 524 18.70 12.89 35.10
CA GLY A 524 20.03 13.51 34.99
C GLY A 524 20.95 12.88 33.93
N ASN A 525 20.49 11.86 33.21
CA ASN A 525 21.24 11.14 32.19
C ASN A 525 20.76 11.48 30.77
N VAL A 526 21.59 11.12 29.78
CA VAL A 526 21.29 11.21 28.35
C VAL A 526 20.47 10.00 27.92
N GLY A 527 19.17 10.21 27.72
CA GLY A 527 18.21 9.21 27.29
C GLY A 527 18.15 9.02 25.77
N ALA A 528 16.92 8.90 25.25
CA ALA A 528 16.64 8.82 23.81
C ALA A 528 17.25 10.01 23.05
N ARG A 529 17.94 9.76 21.92
CA ARG A 529 18.66 10.81 21.17
C ARG A 529 18.57 10.68 19.65
N LEU A 530 18.64 11.81 18.97
CA LEU A 530 18.63 11.96 17.51
C LEU A 530 19.74 12.93 17.04
N ARG A 531 20.06 12.90 15.75
CA ARG A 531 21.03 13.78 15.09
C ARG A 531 20.35 14.58 13.98
N LEU A 532 20.66 15.86 13.91
CA LEU A 532 20.13 16.84 12.96
C LEU A 532 21.25 17.52 12.18
N ARG A 533 20.93 17.95 10.96
CA ARG A 533 21.69 18.97 10.24
C ARG A 533 20.88 20.26 10.28
N ILE A 534 21.49 21.37 10.68
CA ILE A 534 20.83 22.66 10.84
C ILE A 534 21.45 23.68 9.88
N LEU A 535 20.58 24.44 9.22
CA LEU A 535 20.86 25.64 8.44
C LEU A 535 20.21 26.85 9.16
N PRO A 536 20.86 28.03 9.25
CA PRO A 536 20.25 29.20 9.88
C PRO A 536 18.90 29.58 9.23
N PRO A 537 17.90 30.06 9.99
CA PRO A 537 16.61 30.48 9.43
C PRO A 537 16.75 31.52 8.32
N ALA A 538 17.71 32.43 8.46
CA ALA A 538 18.00 33.52 7.53
C ALA A 538 18.78 33.09 6.26
N ALA A 539 19.29 31.86 6.19
CA ALA A 539 20.20 31.45 5.13
C ALA A 539 19.51 31.38 3.76
N ARG A 540 20.12 31.97 2.72
CA ARG A 540 19.58 32.01 1.36
C ARG A 540 20.65 31.64 0.33
N PHE A 541 20.17 31.06 -0.76
CA PHE A 541 20.93 30.69 -1.94
C PHE A 541 20.28 31.34 -3.16
N SER A 542 21.08 31.98 -4.02
CA SER A 542 20.61 32.52 -5.30
C SER A 542 21.73 32.48 -6.32
N MET A 543 21.43 32.20 -7.59
CA MET A 543 22.42 32.36 -8.65
C MET A 543 22.66 33.85 -8.94
N ASP A 544 23.87 34.17 -9.37
CA ASP A 544 24.16 35.45 -9.98
C ASP A 544 23.53 35.60 -11.37
N ALA A 545 23.62 36.78 -11.97
CA ALA A 545 23.02 37.07 -13.27
C ALA A 545 23.71 36.34 -14.45
N GLY A 546 24.95 35.87 -14.28
CA GLY A 546 25.69 35.13 -15.29
C GLY A 546 25.47 33.61 -15.23
N GLY A 547 25.05 33.08 -14.08
CA GLY A 547 25.06 31.65 -13.78
C GLY A 547 26.46 31.09 -13.52
N GLU A 548 27.42 31.94 -13.16
CA GLU A 548 28.83 31.58 -12.93
C GLU A 548 29.16 31.44 -11.45
N ALA A 549 28.41 32.12 -10.57
CA ALA A 549 28.55 32.02 -9.12
C ALA A 549 27.21 31.86 -8.39
N LEU A 550 27.30 31.22 -7.22
CA LEU A 550 26.24 31.11 -6.23
C LEU A 550 26.42 32.21 -5.18
N SER A 551 25.49 33.16 -5.15
CA SER A 551 25.37 34.11 -4.04
C SER A 551 24.75 33.40 -2.82
N VAL A 552 25.39 33.57 -1.66
CA VAL A 552 24.85 33.11 -0.37
C VAL A 552 24.74 34.28 0.61
N SER A 553 23.72 34.26 1.47
CA SER A 553 23.54 35.24 2.56
C SER A 553 22.89 34.60 3.78
N GLY A 554 23.05 35.20 4.97
CA GLY A 554 22.51 34.67 6.23
C GLY A 554 23.30 33.50 6.83
N PHE A 555 24.58 33.37 6.48
CA PHE A 555 25.51 32.37 7.04
C PHE A 555 26.38 32.98 8.15
N PRO A 556 26.93 32.18 9.08
CA PRO A 556 27.89 32.70 10.06
C PRO A 556 29.22 33.06 9.38
N ALA A 557 29.82 34.17 9.82
CA ALA A 557 31.09 34.66 9.30
C ALA A 557 32.23 33.63 9.47
N GLY A 558 33.20 33.66 8.55
CA GLY A 558 34.40 32.81 8.57
C GLY A 558 34.21 31.37 8.07
N TRP A 559 32.97 30.90 7.88
CA TRP A 559 32.72 29.61 7.23
C TRP A 559 33.26 29.61 5.79
N THR A 560 33.77 28.47 5.33
CA THR A 560 34.26 28.31 3.96
C THR A 560 33.33 27.39 3.17
N LEU A 561 32.80 27.88 2.05
CA LEU A 561 31.94 27.12 1.14
C LEU A 561 32.68 26.76 -0.16
N ARG A 562 32.43 25.56 -0.69
CA ARG A 562 32.97 25.09 -1.98
C ARG A 562 31.93 24.26 -2.74
N VAL A 563 31.64 24.63 -3.98
CA VAL A 563 30.76 23.83 -4.87
C VAL A 563 31.61 22.93 -5.77
N GLU A 564 31.34 21.62 -5.73
CA GLU A 564 32.10 20.57 -6.40
C GLU A 564 33.62 20.77 -6.20
N ASP A 565 34.39 20.84 -7.29
CA ASP A 565 35.83 21.10 -7.28
C ASP A 565 36.20 22.57 -7.55
N ALA A 566 35.23 23.49 -7.60
CA ALA A 566 35.47 24.92 -7.82
C ALA A 566 36.31 25.57 -6.69
N THR A 567 36.72 26.83 -6.85
CA THR A 567 37.46 27.55 -5.80
C THR A 567 36.58 27.82 -4.57
N PRO A 568 37.10 27.63 -3.35
CA PRO A 568 36.34 27.92 -2.14
C PRO A 568 36.18 29.43 -1.91
N ALA A 569 35.08 29.82 -1.27
CA ALA A 569 34.80 31.20 -0.86
C ALA A 569 34.49 31.26 0.64
N VAL A 570 34.94 32.33 1.31
CA VAL A 570 34.76 32.54 2.75
C VAL A 570 33.58 33.49 3.00
N ILE A 571 32.72 33.15 3.95
CA ILE A 571 31.61 34.01 4.40
C ILE A 571 32.17 35.25 5.11
N ASN A 572 31.82 36.43 4.62
CA ASN A 572 32.23 37.71 5.22
C ASN A 572 31.47 38.05 6.52
N GLU A 573 31.85 39.14 7.19
CA GLU A 573 31.21 39.60 8.44
C GLU A 573 29.72 39.92 8.29
N ALA A 574 29.27 40.29 7.08
CA ALA A 574 27.84 40.48 6.76
C ALA A 574 27.09 39.15 6.49
N GLY A 575 27.73 38.00 6.72
CA GLY A 575 27.13 36.69 6.55
C GLY A 575 26.89 36.28 5.11
N SER A 576 27.69 36.78 4.16
CA SER A 576 27.50 36.59 2.71
C SER A 576 28.78 36.21 1.96
N ALA A 577 28.64 35.58 0.79
CA ALA A 577 29.72 35.29 -0.14
C ALA A 577 29.22 35.09 -1.57
N GLN A 578 30.14 35.13 -2.54
CA GLN A 578 29.95 34.60 -3.89
C GLN A 578 30.80 33.34 -4.02
N VAL A 579 30.16 32.19 -4.24
CA VAL A 579 30.83 30.88 -4.36
C VAL A 579 30.88 30.50 -5.84
N PRO A 580 32.07 30.42 -6.47
CA PRO A 580 32.20 30.06 -7.88
C PRO A 580 31.63 28.67 -8.20
N LEU A 581 31.07 28.52 -9.40
CA LEU A 581 30.59 27.24 -9.94
C LEU A 581 31.63 26.62 -10.91
N PRO A 582 31.54 25.31 -11.20
CA PRO A 582 32.45 24.64 -12.14
C PRO A 582 32.34 25.18 -13.57
N ALA A 583 33.49 25.31 -14.24
CA ALA A 583 33.56 25.69 -15.65
C ALA A 583 32.81 24.70 -16.56
N GLY A 584 32.00 25.22 -17.49
CA GLY A 584 31.16 24.42 -18.38
C GLY A 584 29.70 24.23 -17.92
N GLY A 585 29.31 24.89 -16.82
CA GLY A 585 27.92 25.06 -16.39
C GLY A 585 27.31 23.89 -15.62
N VAL A 586 26.09 24.12 -15.13
CA VAL A 586 25.34 23.18 -14.28
C VAL A 586 24.74 22.06 -15.13
N ARG A 587 25.42 20.91 -15.21
CA ARG A 587 24.95 19.71 -15.95
C ARG A 587 24.24 18.66 -15.09
N LYS A 588 24.23 18.84 -13.77
CA LYS A 588 23.55 17.97 -12.80
C LYS A 588 22.48 18.77 -12.08
N ALA A 589 21.38 18.13 -11.72
CA ALA A 589 20.32 18.79 -10.97
C ALA A 589 20.68 19.04 -9.49
N ARG A 590 21.65 18.29 -8.96
CA ARG A 590 22.23 18.47 -7.63
C ARG A 590 23.75 18.53 -7.76
N LEU A 591 24.37 19.52 -7.13
CA LEU A 591 25.81 19.70 -7.01
C LEU A 591 26.26 19.37 -5.59
N ARG A 592 27.49 18.89 -5.43
CA ARG A 592 28.12 18.77 -4.11
C ARG A 592 28.44 20.16 -3.56
N LEU A 593 28.08 20.47 -2.32
CA LEU A 593 28.46 21.68 -1.60
C LEU A 593 29.15 21.27 -0.30
N ARG A 594 30.43 21.60 -0.14
CA ARG A 594 31.13 21.43 1.13
C ARG A 594 31.13 22.74 1.91
N ALA A 595 30.83 22.67 3.20
CA ALA A 595 30.94 23.79 4.13
C ALA A 595 31.89 23.41 5.27
N ALA A 596 32.92 24.21 5.52
CA ALA A 596 33.88 23.98 6.60
C ALA A 596 33.80 25.11 7.63
N ALA A 597 33.83 24.74 8.92
CA ALA A 597 33.84 25.68 10.04
C ALA A 597 35.17 26.47 10.07
N PRO A 598 35.20 27.70 10.63
CA PRO A 598 36.40 28.54 10.65
C PRO A 598 37.60 27.93 11.37
N ASP A 599 37.33 27.07 12.36
CA ASP A 599 38.33 26.34 13.16
C ASP A 599 38.72 24.98 12.57
N GLY A 600 38.10 24.57 11.44
CA GLY A 600 38.26 23.26 10.83
C GLY A 600 37.71 22.08 11.65
N ALA A 601 37.00 22.33 12.76
CA ALA A 601 36.52 21.27 13.66
C ALA A 601 35.35 20.46 13.06
N GLU A 602 34.55 21.10 12.19
CA GLU A 602 33.46 20.47 11.45
C GLU A 602 33.61 20.73 9.93
N THR A 603 33.33 19.70 9.14
CA THR A 603 33.13 19.82 7.69
C THR A 603 31.84 19.10 7.34
N LEU A 604 30.96 19.82 6.67
CA LEU A 604 29.67 19.37 6.20
C LEU A 604 29.79 19.10 4.70
N ASP A 605 29.24 17.98 4.25
CA ASP A 605 29.17 17.61 2.85
C ASP A 605 27.69 17.54 2.49
N TRP A 606 27.25 18.35 1.55
CA TRP A 606 25.84 18.56 1.23
C TRP A 606 25.56 18.37 -0.26
N GLN A 607 24.29 18.11 -0.58
CA GLN A 607 23.76 18.13 -1.93
C GLN A 607 22.93 19.41 -2.12
N LEU A 608 23.47 20.34 -2.91
CA LEU A 608 22.83 21.59 -3.31
C LEU A 608 22.02 21.36 -4.60
N ALA A 609 20.69 21.39 -4.51
CA ALA A 609 19.85 21.65 -5.67
C ALA A 609 19.95 23.15 -5.97
N LEU A 610 20.56 23.53 -7.09
CA LEU A 610 20.61 24.96 -7.46
C LEU A 610 19.19 25.48 -7.77
N PRO A 611 18.90 26.77 -7.50
CA PRO A 611 17.66 27.42 -7.90
C PRO A 611 17.44 27.42 -9.42
N ALA A 612 16.94 26.31 -9.94
CA ALA A 612 16.73 26.13 -11.37
C ALA A 612 15.63 27.07 -11.86
N THR A 613 15.94 27.91 -12.83
CA THR A 613 14.96 28.72 -13.58
C THR A 613 14.16 27.89 -14.59
N ARG A 614 14.36 26.56 -14.60
CA ARG A 614 13.76 25.61 -15.53
C ARG A 614 13.41 24.33 -14.80
N ALA A 615 12.32 23.69 -15.22
CA ALA A 615 11.98 22.35 -14.76
C ALA A 615 12.72 21.30 -15.60
N TYR A 616 13.13 20.21 -14.95
CA TYR A 616 13.90 19.13 -15.56
C TYR A 616 13.23 17.78 -15.36
N LEU A 617 13.46 16.88 -16.31
CA LEU A 617 13.31 15.45 -16.09
C LEU A 617 14.72 14.91 -15.78
N ALA A 618 14.86 14.13 -14.72
CA ALA A 618 16.14 13.61 -14.26
C ALA A 618 16.02 12.17 -13.75
N ARG A 619 17.15 11.49 -13.58
CA ARG A 619 17.24 10.21 -12.87
C ARG A 619 17.50 10.39 -11.38
N PRO A 620 17.35 9.34 -10.55
CA PRO A 620 17.74 9.35 -9.13
C PRO A 620 19.19 9.76 -8.85
N ASP A 621 20.12 9.57 -9.79
CA ASP A 621 21.53 9.98 -9.68
C ASP A 621 21.77 11.48 -9.95
N GLY A 622 20.71 12.24 -10.25
CA GLY A 622 20.78 13.66 -10.58
C GLY A 622 21.18 13.97 -12.04
N SER A 623 21.35 12.96 -12.89
CA SER A 623 21.57 13.15 -14.33
C SER A 623 20.29 13.68 -15.01
N ILE A 624 20.42 14.80 -15.72
CA ILE A 624 19.32 15.47 -16.42
C ILE A 624 19.08 14.80 -17.79
N LEU A 625 17.82 14.78 -18.23
CA LEU A 625 17.45 14.41 -19.59
C LEU A 625 17.90 15.50 -20.58
N GLU A 626 18.99 15.27 -21.29
CA GLU A 626 19.53 16.22 -22.29
C GLU A 626 18.83 16.13 -23.67
N THR A 627 18.31 14.95 -24.03
CA THR A 627 17.71 14.67 -25.35
C THR A 627 16.42 13.86 -25.24
N GLN A 628 15.61 13.82 -26.30
CA GLN A 628 14.39 13.00 -26.33
C GLN A 628 14.73 11.51 -26.20
N ARG A 629 13.97 10.78 -25.38
CA ARG A 629 14.22 9.34 -25.13
C ARG A 629 12.92 8.53 -25.06
N GLU A 630 12.92 7.36 -25.68
CA GLU A 630 11.86 6.37 -25.56
C GLU A 630 12.05 5.48 -24.32
N ILE A 631 10.96 5.17 -23.64
CA ILE A 631 10.91 4.35 -22.42
C ILE A 631 9.59 3.56 -22.34
N THR A 632 9.55 2.49 -21.55
CA THR A 632 8.30 1.80 -21.22
C THR A 632 7.56 2.45 -20.05
N LEU A 633 6.31 2.02 -19.83
CA LEU A 633 5.59 2.25 -18.58
C LEU A 633 6.34 1.71 -17.33
N HIS A 634 7.16 0.66 -17.48
CA HIS A 634 7.95 0.07 -16.39
C HIS A 634 9.12 0.96 -15.99
N ASP A 635 9.75 1.64 -16.95
CA ASP A 635 10.91 2.52 -16.78
C ASP A 635 10.57 3.88 -16.14
N LEU A 636 9.28 4.23 -16.00
CA LEU A 636 8.84 5.48 -15.35
C LEU A 636 9.40 5.66 -13.93
N ARG A 637 9.71 4.56 -13.23
CA ARG A 637 10.36 4.60 -11.90
C ARG A 637 11.74 5.25 -11.91
N ASP A 638 12.47 5.15 -13.03
CA ASP A 638 13.87 5.56 -13.13
C ASP A 638 13.98 7.06 -13.45
N TRP A 639 12.83 7.76 -13.48
CA TRP A 639 12.71 9.17 -13.81
C TRP A 639 11.93 9.92 -12.73
N ARG A 640 12.31 11.18 -12.54
CA ARG A 640 11.63 12.16 -11.69
C ARG A 640 11.51 13.50 -12.39
N VAL A 641 10.48 14.24 -12.02
CA VAL A 641 10.34 15.65 -12.37
C VAL A 641 10.91 16.50 -11.24
N LEU A 642 11.74 17.46 -11.62
CA LEU A 642 12.33 18.47 -10.74
C LEU A 642 11.73 19.82 -11.13
N PRO A 643 10.96 20.48 -10.24
CA PRO A 643 10.37 21.76 -10.54
C PRO A 643 11.42 22.86 -10.68
N ALA A 644 11.08 23.89 -11.44
CA ALA A 644 11.77 25.17 -11.34
C ALA A 644 11.55 25.76 -9.94
N HIS A 645 12.57 26.44 -9.41
CA HIS A 645 12.52 27.11 -8.10
C HIS A 645 11.63 28.38 -8.14
N VAL A 646 11.42 28.94 -9.33
CA VAL A 646 10.53 30.08 -9.57
C VAL A 646 9.54 29.70 -10.67
N GLY A 647 8.32 30.22 -10.60
CA GLY A 647 7.26 29.93 -11.55
C GLY A 647 6.42 28.70 -11.20
N GLN A 648 5.41 28.42 -12.03
CA GLN A 648 4.62 27.19 -11.92
C GLN A 648 5.26 26.11 -12.79
N THR A 649 5.61 24.97 -12.19
CA THR A 649 5.97 23.78 -12.98
C THR A 649 4.76 22.90 -13.24
N ASP A 650 4.50 22.61 -14.51
CA ASP A 650 3.54 21.62 -14.94
C ASP A 650 4.23 20.47 -15.70
N LEU A 651 3.96 19.24 -15.30
CA LEU A 651 4.30 18.06 -16.06
C LEU A 651 3.21 17.84 -17.12
N SER A 652 3.54 18.04 -18.39
CA SER A 652 2.62 17.87 -19.51
C SER A 652 2.66 16.45 -20.03
N LEU A 653 1.52 15.77 -19.96
CA LEU A 653 1.24 14.46 -20.54
C LEU A 653 0.45 14.67 -21.84
N ARG A 654 0.83 14.05 -22.93
CA ARG A 654 0.10 14.16 -24.20
C ARG A 654 0.02 12.81 -24.88
N LEU A 655 -1.19 12.27 -25.02
CA LEU A 655 -1.44 11.02 -25.72
C LEU A 655 -1.29 11.23 -27.24
N VAL A 656 -0.61 10.30 -27.88
CA VAL A 656 -0.46 10.19 -29.33
C VAL A 656 -0.91 8.80 -29.70
N ALA A 657 -2.06 8.72 -30.36
CA ALA A 657 -2.76 7.48 -30.67
C ALA A 657 -3.21 7.52 -32.13
N PRO A 658 -2.60 6.73 -33.04
CA PRO A 658 -2.96 6.72 -34.46
C PRO A 658 -4.46 6.45 -34.69
N GLY A 659 -5.07 5.56 -33.89
CA GLY A 659 -6.48 5.20 -33.98
C GLY A 659 -7.48 6.29 -33.51
N LEU A 660 -7.02 7.32 -32.79
CA LEU A 660 -7.87 8.42 -32.28
C LEU A 660 -7.72 9.73 -33.09
N GLY A 661 -7.16 9.66 -34.29
CA GLY A 661 -6.90 10.86 -35.11
C GLY A 661 -5.61 11.60 -34.75
N GLY A 662 -4.68 10.95 -34.02
CA GLY A 662 -3.33 11.45 -33.79
C GLY A 662 -3.08 11.97 -32.38
N ILE A 663 -2.89 13.28 -32.23
CA ILE A 663 -2.34 13.90 -31.02
C ILE A 663 -3.46 14.54 -30.20
N THR A 664 -3.62 14.15 -28.93
CA THR A 664 -4.64 14.74 -28.04
C THR A 664 -4.23 16.11 -27.50
N SER A 665 -5.21 16.80 -26.89
CA SER A 665 -4.93 17.88 -25.94
C SER A 665 -4.00 17.38 -24.82
N PRO A 666 -3.06 18.22 -24.34
CA PRO A 666 -2.22 17.87 -23.22
C PRO A 666 -3.01 17.90 -21.90
N LEU A 667 -2.80 16.90 -21.06
CA LEU A 667 -3.10 16.94 -19.64
C LEU A 667 -1.90 17.55 -18.90
N ALA A 668 -2.15 18.29 -17.82
CA ALA A 668 -1.11 18.90 -17.00
C ALA A 668 -1.26 18.44 -15.54
N VAL A 669 -0.17 17.96 -14.94
CA VAL A 669 -0.06 17.63 -13.51
C VAL A 669 0.85 18.67 -12.87
N ARG A 670 0.39 19.33 -11.79
CA ARG A 670 1.15 20.44 -11.19
C ARG A 670 2.19 19.94 -10.19
N VAL A 671 3.40 20.47 -10.32
CA VAL A 671 4.58 20.05 -9.58
C VAL A 671 5.09 21.21 -8.71
N HIS A 672 4.95 21.10 -7.39
CA HIS A 672 5.55 22.04 -6.43
C HIS A 672 6.85 21.50 -5.79
N GLY A 673 7.07 20.19 -5.81
CA GLY A 673 8.26 19.52 -5.26
C GLY A 673 8.77 18.40 -6.15
N GLU A 674 10.00 17.95 -5.90
CA GLU A 674 10.62 16.79 -6.57
C GLU A 674 9.79 15.52 -6.38
N ALA A 675 9.39 14.86 -7.48
CA ALA A 675 8.58 13.65 -7.45
C ALA A 675 8.94 12.65 -8.58
N PRO A 676 8.86 11.33 -8.32
CA PRO A 676 9.09 10.31 -9.33
C PRO A 676 7.92 10.24 -10.33
N LEU A 677 8.20 9.87 -11.57
CA LEU A 677 7.15 9.69 -12.58
C LEU A 677 6.32 8.40 -12.34
N SER A 678 6.74 7.52 -11.43
CA SER A 678 5.89 6.42 -10.94
C SER A 678 4.63 6.90 -10.23
N SER A 679 4.64 8.10 -9.62
CA SER A 679 3.47 8.69 -8.95
C SER A 679 2.29 8.95 -9.90
N ILE A 680 2.54 9.04 -11.20
CA ILE A 680 1.53 9.19 -12.27
C ILE A 680 1.42 7.94 -13.16
N ARG A 681 2.01 6.81 -12.77
CA ARG A 681 2.07 5.59 -13.59
C ARG A 681 0.69 5.13 -14.02
N ASP A 682 -0.27 5.07 -13.10
CA ASP A 682 -1.63 4.60 -13.40
C ASP A 682 -2.35 5.55 -14.38
N LEU A 683 -2.15 6.87 -14.24
CA LEU A 683 -2.65 7.87 -15.19
C LEU A 683 -2.04 7.70 -16.59
N VAL A 684 -0.76 7.34 -16.68
CA VAL A 684 -0.10 7.05 -17.96
C VAL A 684 -0.61 5.73 -18.55
N ASP A 685 -0.83 4.70 -17.73
CA ASP A 685 -1.39 3.41 -18.16
C ASP A 685 -2.84 3.56 -18.65
N ASP A 686 -3.66 4.36 -17.97
CA ASP A 686 -5.01 4.75 -18.40
C ASP A 686 -4.98 5.45 -19.76
N LEU A 687 -4.14 6.48 -19.93
CA LEU A 687 -3.99 7.19 -21.21
C LEU A 687 -3.56 6.24 -22.35
N LEU A 688 -2.59 5.36 -22.10
CA LEU A 688 -2.16 4.33 -23.05
C LEU A 688 -3.28 3.33 -23.36
N SER A 689 -4.10 2.96 -22.37
CA SER A 689 -5.26 2.07 -22.57
C SER A 689 -6.29 2.67 -23.52
N HIS A 690 -6.58 3.97 -23.38
CA HIS A 690 -7.51 4.69 -24.26
C HIS A 690 -6.98 4.81 -25.70
N GLY A 691 -5.66 4.96 -25.87
CA GLY A 691 -5.03 5.10 -27.19
C GLY A 691 -4.83 3.78 -27.96
N GLY A 692 -4.96 2.62 -27.31
CA GLY A 692 -4.71 1.31 -27.90
C GLY A 692 -3.23 0.85 -27.82
N PRO A 693 -2.87 -0.27 -28.47
CA PRO A 693 -1.54 -0.89 -28.31
C PRO A 693 -0.40 -0.03 -28.87
N ASP A 694 -0.69 0.79 -29.88
CA ASP A 694 0.26 1.66 -30.59
C ASP A 694 0.31 3.08 -30.02
N ALA A 695 -0.25 3.27 -28.81
CA ALA A 695 -0.28 4.54 -28.12
C ALA A 695 1.08 4.92 -27.52
N GLU A 696 1.35 6.22 -27.54
CA GLU A 696 2.50 6.84 -26.89
C GLU A 696 2.03 8.00 -26.01
N VAL A 697 2.51 8.07 -24.77
CA VAL A 697 2.31 9.25 -23.91
C VAL A 697 3.61 10.04 -23.87
N ARG A 698 3.56 11.26 -24.41
CA ARG A 698 4.68 12.21 -24.39
C ARG A 698 4.67 12.98 -23.08
N LEU A 699 5.73 12.84 -22.29
CA LEU A 699 5.98 13.57 -21.06
C LEU A 699 7.03 14.66 -21.29
N ARG A 700 6.79 15.84 -20.71
CA ARG A 700 7.79 16.92 -20.59
C ARG A 700 7.46 17.82 -19.41
N ALA A 701 8.48 18.34 -18.73
CA ALA A 701 8.30 19.38 -17.73
C ALA A 701 8.22 20.76 -18.42
N LEU A 702 7.34 21.61 -17.93
CA LEU A 702 7.12 22.98 -18.40
C LEU A 702 7.24 23.93 -17.22
N ALA A 703 8.04 25.00 -17.33
CA ALA A 703 8.09 26.08 -16.35
C ALA A 703 8.49 27.39 -17.06
N ASP A 704 7.78 28.48 -16.80
CA ASP A 704 8.05 29.84 -17.30
C ASP A 704 8.41 29.91 -18.80
N GLY A 705 7.70 29.14 -19.62
CA GLY A 705 7.88 29.09 -21.08
C GLY A 705 9.04 28.19 -21.56
N HIS A 706 9.86 27.65 -20.64
CA HIS A 706 10.84 26.61 -20.95
C HIS A 706 10.20 25.22 -20.94
N GLU A 707 10.64 24.39 -21.90
CA GLU A 707 10.22 22.99 -22.03
C GLU A 707 11.43 22.06 -21.86
N SER A 708 11.31 21.00 -21.07
CA SER A 708 12.31 19.93 -21.05
C SER A 708 12.29 19.12 -22.36
N PRO A 709 13.36 18.38 -22.69
CA PRO A 709 13.29 17.27 -23.62
C PRO A 709 12.22 16.25 -23.21
N ARG A 710 11.76 15.45 -24.16
CA ARG A 710 10.59 14.56 -23.98
C ARG A 710 10.99 13.14 -23.58
N LEU A 711 10.25 12.56 -22.65
CA LEU A 711 10.16 11.11 -22.51
C LEU A 711 8.95 10.61 -23.32
N LEU A 712 9.17 9.62 -24.17
CA LEU A 712 8.13 8.97 -24.96
C LEU A 712 7.81 7.63 -24.30
N VAL A 713 6.68 7.54 -23.58
CA VAL A 713 6.28 6.31 -22.88
C VAL A 713 5.39 5.47 -23.79
N ARG A 714 5.72 4.20 -23.94
CA ARG A 714 4.90 3.20 -24.65
C ARG A 714 4.62 1.98 -23.77
N ARG A 715 3.63 1.17 -24.16
CA ARG A 715 3.40 -0.16 -23.57
C ARG A 715 4.52 -1.15 -23.91
N PHE A 716 5.14 -1.00 -25.08
CA PHE A 716 6.16 -1.90 -25.63
C PHE A 716 7.29 -1.09 -26.27
N LEU A 717 8.55 -1.54 -26.15
CA LEU A 717 9.71 -0.86 -26.76
C LEU A 717 9.84 -1.06 -28.28
N GLY A 718 9.23 -2.10 -28.81
CA GLY A 718 9.34 -2.47 -30.22
C GLY A 718 8.30 -3.52 -30.59
N GLU A 719 8.19 -3.74 -31.89
CA GLU A 719 7.28 -4.73 -32.46
C GLU A 719 8.01 -6.03 -32.74
N THR A 720 7.37 -7.16 -32.46
CA THR A 720 7.89 -8.44 -32.96
C THR A 720 7.00 -8.98 -34.06
N HIS A 721 7.65 -9.64 -35.03
CA HIS A 721 6.97 -10.31 -36.13
C HIS A 721 7.42 -11.77 -36.16
N LEU A 722 6.46 -12.65 -36.39
CA LEU A 722 6.72 -14.05 -36.71
C LEU A 722 7.02 -14.13 -38.22
N THR A 723 8.22 -14.56 -38.58
CA THR A 723 8.71 -14.81 -39.94
C THR A 723 9.03 -16.29 -40.12
N GLU A 724 9.54 -16.67 -41.30
CA GLU A 724 9.96 -18.05 -41.60
C GLU A 724 11.14 -18.50 -40.71
N ASP A 725 12.00 -17.56 -40.27
CA ASP A 725 13.17 -17.84 -39.42
C ASP A 725 12.86 -17.81 -37.90
N GLY A 726 11.67 -17.34 -37.49
CA GLY A 726 11.25 -17.24 -36.09
C GLY A 726 10.65 -15.89 -35.72
N VAL A 727 10.79 -15.46 -34.47
CA VAL A 727 10.32 -14.16 -33.98
C VAL A 727 11.44 -13.12 -34.03
N ILE A 728 11.32 -12.17 -34.96
CA ILE A 728 12.25 -11.04 -35.10
C ILE A 728 11.75 -9.79 -34.36
N LEU A 729 12.66 -9.03 -33.77
CA LEU A 729 12.37 -7.70 -33.21
C LEU A 729 12.62 -6.60 -34.26
N ARG A 730 11.65 -5.70 -34.39
CA ARG A 730 11.77 -4.37 -35.02
C ARG A 730 11.65 -3.28 -33.97
N THR A 731 12.75 -2.56 -33.76
CA THR A 731 12.78 -1.35 -32.93
C THR A 731 12.27 -0.14 -33.71
N HIS A 732 11.41 0.66 -33.08
CA HIS A 732 10.88 1.89 -33.69
C HIS A 732 11.94 3.01 -33.67
N GLY A 733 12.88 3.00 -34.61
CA GLY A 733 13.90 4.06 -34.68
C GLY A 733 14.92 4.02 -35.82
N ALA A 734 15.22 2.85 -36.41
CA ALA A 734 16.17 2.76 -37.51
C ALA A 734 15.80 1.62 -38.50
N PRO A 735 15.78 1.86 -39.82
CA PRO A 735 15.61 0.79 -40.78
C PRO A 735 16.90 -0.05 -40.88
N GLY A 736 16.89 -1.26 -40.30
CA GLY A 736 17.96 -2.25 -40.48
C GLY A 736 18.38 -3.03 -39.23
N ASP A 737 17.99 -2.62 -38.03
CA ASP A 737 18.43 -3.25 -36.77
C ASP A 737 17.52 -4.43 -36.36
N GLU A 738 17.34 -5.39 -37.27
CA GLU A 738 16.59 -6.63 -36.99
C GLU A 738 17.41 -7.54 -36.08
N ARG A 739 16.86 -7.87 -34.90
CA ARG A 739 17.54 -8.69 -33.89
C ARG A 739 16.73 -9.94 -33.55
N THR A 740 17.40 -11.08 -33.54
CA THR A 740 16.85 -12.36 -33.07
C THR A 740 16.80 -12.35 -31.54
N LEU A 741 15.63 -12.62 -30.95
CA LEU A 741 15.50 -12.84 -29.51
C LEU A 741 16.05 -14.24 -29.15
N PRO A 742 16.73 -14.45 -28.01
CA PRO A 742 17.31 -15.76 -27.68
C PRO A 742 16.24 -16.80 -27.30
N ASP A 743 15.33 -16.44 -26.38
CA ASP A 743 14.30 -17.33 -25.84
C ASP A 743 12.92 -16.66 -25.90
N LEU A 744 11.88 -17.46 -26.14
CA LEU A 744 10.49 -17.04 -26.13
C LEU A 744 9.73 -17.76 -25.02
N VAL A 745 8.75 -17.07 -24.43
CA VAL A 745 7.77 -17.66 -23.53
C VAL A 745 6.44 -17.71 -24.27
N ALA A 746 5.75 -18.85 -24.28
CA ALA A 746 4.51 -19.07 -25.02
C ALA A 746 3.38 -19.57 -24.11
N ILE A 747 2.14 -19.16 -24.41
CA ILE A 747 0.93 -19.63 -23.72
C ILE A 747 -0.05 -20.18 -24.76
N ASN A 748 -0.59 -21.37 -24.53
CA ASN A 748 -1.66 -21.93 -25.34
C ASN A 748 -2.99 -21.26 -24.97
N ILE A 749 -3.63 -20.61 -25.95
CA ILE A 749 -4.92 -19.93 -25.77
C ILE A 749 -6.06 -20.95 -25.69
N ASP A 750 -5.93 -22.09 -26.38
CA ASP A 750 -6.97 -23.12 -26.45
C ASP A 750 -6.98 -24.02 -25.20
N ALA A 751 -5.83 -24.14 -24.54
CA ALA A 751 -5.64 -24.85 -23.27
C ALA A 751 -4.79 -24.01 -22.30
N PRO A 752 -5.36 -23.01 -21.60
CA PRO A 752 -4.61 -22.08 -20.75
C PRO A 752 -3.98 -22.79 -19.54
N GLY A 753 -2.70 -23.15 -19.68
CA GLY A 753 -1.84 -23.74 -18.65
C GLY A 753 -0.65 -22.84 -18.28
N PRO A 754 0.36 -23.36 -17.57
CA PRO A 754 1.59 -22.63 -17.30
C PRO A 754 2.31 -22.27 -18.61
N ALA A 755 2.99 -21.13 -18.63
CA ALA A 755 3.71 -20.68 -19.81
C ALA A 755 4.92 -21.57 -20.11
N VAL A 756 5.11 -21.91 -21.38
CA VAL A 756 6.13 -22.83 -21.88
C VAL A 756 7.29 -22.03 -22.46
N ALA A 757 8.53 -22.39 -22.11
CA ALA A 757 9.71 -21.83 -22.77
C ALA A 757 9.90 -22.51 -24.14
N ALA A 758 10.08 -21.72 -25.19
CA ALA A 758 10.38 -22.19 -26.54
C ALA A 758 11.63 -21.48 -27.08
N PRO A 759 12.56 -22.20 -27.74
CA PRO A 759 13.67 -21.55 -28.42
C PRO A 759 13.13 -20.70 -29.57
N ASN A 760 13.73 -19.54 -29.82
CA ASN A 760 13.38 -18.75 -30.98
C ASN A 760 13.93 -19.42 -32.25
N ALA A 761 13.04 -20.02 -33.04
CA ALA A 761 13.37 -20.87 -34.17
C ALA A 761 12.28 -20.75 -35.25
N PRO A 762 12.46 -21.34 -36.45
CA PRO A 762 11.41 -21.40 -37.47
C PRO A 762 10.07 -21.95 -36.91
N PRO A 763 8.91 -21.45 -37.38
CA PRO A 763 7.58 -21.83 -36.86
C PRO A 763 7.34 -23.33 -36.71
N ALA A 764 7.83 -24.15 -37.65
CA ALA A 764 7.71 -25.61 -37.59
C ALA A 764 8.50 -26.23 -36.42
N ALA A 765 9.72 -25.73 -36.16
CA ALA A 765 10.54 -26.21 -35.05
C ALA A 765 9.95 -25.80 -33.68
N MET A 766 9.38 -24.59 -33.59
CA MET A 766 8.62 -24.17 -32.40
C MET A 766 7.35 -25.02 -32.22
N GLY A 767 6.65 -25.36 -33.30
CA GLY A 767 5.47 -26.22 -33.27
C GLY A 767 5.74 -27.60 -32.67
N ASN A 768 6.89 -28.20 -32.96
CA ASN A 768 7.30 -29.50 -32.39
C ASN A 768 7.53 -29.45 -30.86
N VAL A 769 7.93 -28.31 -30.32
CA VAL A 769 8.18 -28.11 -28.88
C VAL A 769 6.88 -27.76 -28.13
N LEU A 770 6.02 -26.97 -28.77
CA LEU A 770 4.79 -26.46 -28.17
C LEU A 770 3.62 -27.45 -28.29
N GLY A 771 3.54 -28.21 -29.38
CA GLY A 771 2.40 -29.08 -29.69
C GLY A 771 1.17 -28.29 -30.20
N PRO A 772 0.05 -28.98 -30.49
CA PRO A 772 -1.09 -28.39 -31.17
C PRO A 772 -1.82 -27.31 -30.36
N GLY A 773 -2.34 -26.30 -31.07
CA GLY A 773 -3.10 -25.19 -30.50
C GLY A 773 -2.63 -23.81 -30.98
N ARG A 774 -3.29 -22.77 -30.48
CA ARG A 774 -2.98 -21.36 -30.75
C ARG A 774 -2.07 -20.79 -29.66
N TRP A 775 -0.80 -20.61 -29.99
CA TRP A 775 0.25 -20.19 -29.08
C TRP A 775 0.53 -18.70 -29.17
N PHE A 776 0.42 -18.01 -28.03
CA PHE A 776 0.72 -16.59 -27.89
C PHE A 776 2.11 -16.41 -27.28
N PHE A 777 3.03 -15.77 -28.01
CA PHE A 777 4.36 -15.46 -27.48
C PHE A 777 4.35 -14.20 -26.62
N LEU A 778 5.16 -14.20 -25.57
CA LEU A 778 5.43 -13.09 -24.65
C LEU A 778 6.91 -12.66 -24.78
N PRO A 779 7.30 -12.03 -25.90
CA PRO A 779 8.68 -11.63 -26.14
C PRO A 779 9.11 -10.55 -25.15
N SER A 780 10.36 -10.64 -24.68
CA SER A 780 10.98 -9.59 -23.87
C SER A 780 12.43 -9.36 -24.26
N LEU A 781 12.94 -8.15 -24.01
CA LEU A 781 14.34 -7.79 -24.23
C LEU A 781 14.87 -7.13 -22.94
N HIS A 782 15.92 -7.70 -22.35
CA HIS A 782 16.45 -7.27 -21.04
C HIS A 782 15.36 -7.15 -19.95
N GLY A 783 14.37 -8.05 -19.97
CA GLY A 783 13.23 -8.06 -19.03
C GLY A 783 12.10 -7.09 -19.37
N GLN A 784 12.22 -6.28 -20.44
CA GLN A 784 11.20 -5.33 -20.89
C GLN A 784 10.23 -6.00 -21.88
N PRO A 785 8.91 -5.80 -21.77
CA PRO A 785 7.94 -6.39 -22.68
C PRO A 785 8.05 -5.79 -24.10
N LEU A 786 8.03 -6.66 -25.09
CA LEU A 786 7.90 -6.31 -26.50
C LEU A 786 6.46 -6.59 -26.98
N ARG A 787 6.03 -5.97 -28.08
CA ARG A 787 4.71 -6.28 -28.64
C ARG A 787 4.72 -7.75 -29.08
N PRO A 788 3.76 -8.57 -28.62
CA PRO A 788 3.67 -9.96 -29.04
C PRO A 788 3.40 -10.04 -30.56
N PRO A 789 3.95 -11.04 -31.26
CA PRO A 789 3.67 -11.25 -32.67
C PRO A 789 2.24 -11.81 -32.82
N ARG A 790 1.82 -12.10 -34.06
CA ARG A 790 0.60 -12.88 -34.26
C ARG A 790 0.76 -14.27 -33.61
N PRO A 791 -0.32 -14.88 -33.07
CA PRO A 791 -0.25 -16.21 -32.50
C PRO A 791 0.23 -17.23 -33.54
N LEU A 792 1.11 -18.14 -33.14
CA LEU A 792 1.43 -19.31 -33.94
C LEU A 792 0.27 -20.31 -33.81
N VAL A 793 -0.27 -20.76 -34.94
CA VAL A 793 -1.25 -21.85 -34.97
C VAL A 793 -0.50 -23.12 -35.34
N VAL A 794 -0.46 -24.07 -34.42
CA VAL A 794 0.05 -25.42 -34.65
C VAL A 794 -1.18 -26.31 -34.86
N GLU A 795 -1.41 -26.75 -36.09
CA GLU A 795 -2.49 -27.69 -36.37
C GLU A 795 -2.15 -29.07 -35.76
N PRO A 796 -3.13 -29.82 -35.22
CA PRO A 796 -2.88 -31.20 -34.80
C PRO A 796 -2.52 -32.05 -36.02
N ASP A 797 -1.44 -32.82 -35.91
CA ASP A 797 -1.04 -33.76 -36.95
C ASP A 797 -2.19 -34.73 -37.25
N ALA A 798 -2.70 -34.67 -38.48
CA ALA A 798 -3.75 -35.55 -38.97
C ALA A 798 -3.19 -36.96 -39.26
N GLY A 799 -2.67 -37.62 -38.22
CA GLY A 799 -1.81 -38.78 -38.38
C GLY A 799 -1.39 -39.52 -37.11
N GLN A 800 -2.11 -39.42 -35.99
CA GLN A 800 -1.84 -40.29 -34.83
C GLN A 800 -3.05 -40.66 -33.94
N GLU A 801 -4.26 -40.72 -34.50
CA GLU A 801 -5.35 -41.51 -33.91
C GLU A 801 -5.46 -42.87 -34.61
N ALA A 802 -4.77 -43.87 -34.06
CA ALA A 802 -4.97 -45.27 -34.40
C ALA A 802 -4.73 -46.17 -33.17
N THR A 803 -5.72 -47.03 -32.91
CA THR A 803 -5.68 -48.18 -31.99
C THR A 803 -5.43 -47.92 -30.51
N THR A 804 -6.51 -47.74 -29.75
CA THR A 804 -6.86 -48.73 -28.72
C THR A 804 -8.39 -48.89 -28.66
N ASP A 805 -8.86 -50.13 -28.79
CA ASP A 805 -10.22 -50.67 -28.61
C ASP A 805 -11.45 -49.73 -28.62
N GLN A 806 -12.29 -49.92 -29.65
CA GLN A 806 -13.63 -50.41 -29.32
C GLN A 806 -14.20 -51.36 -30.38
N ASP A 807 -14.82 -52.43 -29.89
CA ASP A 807 -15.41 -53.55 -30.63
C ASP A 807 -16.63 -53.15 -31.50
N ASP A 808 -16.96 -54.06 -32.43
CA ASP A 808 -18.31 -54.31 -32.94
C ASP A 808 -19.09 -53.16 -33.63
N ARG A 809 -19.07 -53.11 -34.98
CA ARG A 809 -20.05 -53.83 -35.85
C ARG A 809 -20.32 -53.22 -37.23
N LEU A 810 -20.63 -54.13 -38.17
CA LEU A 810 -21.50 -53.98 -39.37
C LEU A 810 -21.00 -53.17 -40.59
N HIS A 811 -20.38 -53.92 -41.51
CA HIS A 811 -20.76 -54.10 -42.93
C HIS A 811 -21.05 -52.92 -43.90
N ALA A 812 -20.55 -53.15 -45.13
CA ALA A 812 -21.09 -52.74 -46.44
C ALA A 812 -20.63 -51.41 -47.08
N ALA A 813 -19.48 -51.51 -47.77
CA ALA A 813 -19.28 -51.21 -49.20
C ALA A 813 -20.11 -50.10 -49.91
N GLY A 814 -19.43 -49.16 -50.59
CA GLY A 814 -20.12 -48.20 -51.48
C GLY A 814 -19.25 -47.15 -52.20
N THR A 815 -18.35 -47.59 -53.08
CA THR A 815 -17.68 -46.83 -54.19
C THR A 815 -18.28 -45.48 -54.65
N GLY A 816 -17.47 -44.42 -54.86
CA GLY A 816 -17.99 -43.11 -55.35
C GLY A 816 -17.03 -42.02 -55.89
N ARG A 817 -16.06 -42.38 -56.75
CA ARG A 817 -15.23 -41.52 -57.66
C ARG A 817 -15.39 -39.96 -57.68
N SER A 818 -14.28 -39.28 -57.37
CA SER A 818 -13.61 -38.17 -58.12
C SER A 818 -14.40 -37.05 -58.85
N ARG A 819 -14.15 -35.78 -58.42
CA ARG A 819 -13.57 -34.59 -59.14
C ARG A 819 -13.80 -34.38 -60.67
N PRO A 820 -13.61 -33.16 -61.24
CA PRO A 820 -13.67 -31.77 -60.69
C PRO A 820 -14.39 -30.76 -61.63
N CYS A 821 -14.54 -29.47 -61.25
CA CYS A 821 -14.39 -28.34 -62.20
C CYS A 821 -14.37 -26.94 -61.54
N SER A 822 -13.60 -26.03 -62.14
CA SER A 822 -13.52 -24.58 -61.87
C SER A 822 -14.08 -23.82 -63.11
N PRO A 823 -13.98 -22.48 -63.27
CA PRO A 823 -14.24 -21.34 -62.37
C PRO A 823 -15.13 -20.22 -63.04
N ARG A 824 -15.23 -19.06 -62.37
CA ARG A 824 -15.58 -17.69 -62.87
C ARG A 824 -17.04 -17.39 -63.26
N ARG A 825 -17.53 -16.26 -62.72
CA ARG A 825 -18.18 -15.16 -63.48
C ARG A 825 -18.04 -13.82 -62.76
N THR A 826 -18.32 -12.74 -63.49
CA THR A 826 -17.89 -11.34 -63.23
C THR A 826 -19.07 -10.35 -63.21
N CYS A 827 -18.79 -9.11 -62.78
CA CYS A 827 -19.64 -7.91 -62.87
C CYS A 827 -20.83 -7.84 -61.86
N ASP A 828 -21.34 -6.67 -61.47
CA ASP A 828 -21.28 -5.37 -62.16
C ASP A 828 -21.22 -4.11 -61.23
N ARG A 829 -21.01 -2.94 -61.84
CA ARG A 829 -20.81 -1.60 -61.24
C ARG A 829 -22.13 -0.93 -60.82
N ARG A 830 -22.03 0.09 -59.94
CA ARG A 830 -22.70 1.39 -60.13
C ARG A 830 -21.94 2.54 -59.44
N ARG A 831 -21.98 3.74 -60.06
CA ARG A 831 -21.40 5.01 -59.57
C ARG A 831 -22.54 5.97 -59.19
N SER A 832 -22.29 6.86 -58.24
CA SER A 832 -22.87 8.22 -58.18
C SER A 832 -21.90 9.16 -57.44
N SER A 833 -21.99 10.47 -57.67
CA SER A 833 -20.86 11.39 -57.36
C SER A 833 -21.26 12.83 -57.03
N ARG A 834 -20.60 13.41 -55.99
CA ARG A 834 -20.34 14.86 -55.73
C ARG A 834 -21.56 15.77 -55.39
N PRO A 835 -21.37 17.03 -54.91
CA PRO A 835 -20.13 17.75 -54.49
C PRO A 835 -20.19 18.44 -53.09
N ARG A 836 -19.08 19.12 -52.70
CA ARG A 836 -18.97 20.12 -51.60
C ARG A 836 -19.39 21.54 -52.05
N PRO A 837 -19.77 22.43 -51.11
CA PRO A 837 -18.95 23.62 -50.71
C PRO A 837 -18.74 23.67 -49.16
N GLY A 838 -18.18 24.70 -48.49
CA GLY A 838 -17.41 25.90 -48.90
C GLY A 838 -17.21 26.91 -47.74
N ASN A 839 -16.17 27.77 -47.85
CA ASN A 839 -15.85 29.04 -47.15
C ASN A 839 -16.11 29.28 -45.63
N THR A 840 -15.00 29.33 -44.86
CA THR A 840 -14.41 30.46 -44.06
C THR A 840 -15.29 31.34 -43.09
N PRO A 841 -14.71 32.18 -42.17
CA PRO A 841 -15.02 32.06 -40.74
C PRO A 841 -15.66 33.30 -40.09
N ALA A 842 -16.17 33.15 -38.86
CA ALA A 842 -16.61 34.27 -38.03
C ALA A 842 -16.12 34.12 -36.57
N ALA A 843 -15.49 35.17 -36.06
CA ALA A 843 -15.06 35.25 -34.67
C ALA A 843 -16.23 35.62 -33.75
N ARG A 844 -16.24 35.10 -32.51
CA ARG A 844 -16.94 35.74 -31.39
C ARG A 844 -16.07 35.78 -30.14
N GLN A 845 -15.93 36.98 -29.61
CA GLN A 845 -15.30 37.28 -28.34
C GLN A 845 -16.18 36.77 -27.20
N TYR A 846 -15.57 36.35 -26.10
CA TYR A 846 -16.20 36.34 -24.78
C TYR A 846 -15.25 37.04 -23.80
N ARG A 847 -15.77 38.05 -23.09
CA ARG A 847 -15.15 38.66 -21.90
C ARG A 847 -15.95 38.24 -20.66
N PRO A 848 -15.35 38.26 -19.46
CA PRO A 848 -15.87 37.53 -18.31
C PRO A 848 -16.86 38.35 -17.45
N ARG A 849 -17.57 37.61 -16.60
CA ARG A 849 -17.91 37.99 -15.22
C ARG A 849 -17.58 36.81 -14.32
#